data_AF-A0ABD1JE35-F1
#
_entry.id   AF-A0ABD1JE35-F1
#
_cell.length_a   1.000
_cell.length_b   1.000
_cell.length_c   1.000
_cell.angle_alpha   90.00
_cell.angle_beta   90.00
_cell.angle_gamma   90.00
#
_symmetry.space_group_name_H-M   'P 1'
#
loop_
_entity.id
_entity.type
_entity.pdbx_description
1 polymer ?
#
loop_
_entity_poly.entity_id
_entity_poly.type
_entity_poly.pdbx_seq_one_letter_code
_entity_poly.pdbx_strand_id
1 'polypeptide(L)'
;MVTILQEKNDLQLQVQTEQDSLCDAEERCESLIKNKIQLEAKAKELTERLEDEEEMNAELTAKKRKLEDECSELKKDIDDLELTLAKVEKEKHATENKVKNLTEEMAALDEIIAKLMKEKKALQEAHQQMLDDLQSEEDKVNTLTKAKTKLEQQVDDLEGSLEQEKKRRMDLERAKRKLEGNLKLTQENVMDLENDKQQLEERLKKKDFEISQLNSKIEDEQAMGAQLQKKLKELQARIEELEEELEAERAARAKVEKQRADLARELEEISERLEEAGGATAAQIEMNKKREAEFQKLRRDLEESTLQHEATAATLRKKHADSVADLGEQIDNLQRVKQKLEKEKSELRLELDDVVSNMEQVSKSKAKNALAHAVQSARHDSDLLREQYEEEQEAKAELQRSLSKANSEVAQWRTKYETDAIQRTEELEDAKKKLAQRLQDAEEAVEAVNAKCSSLEKTKHRLQNEIEDLMVDVERSNAAAAALDKKQRNFDKVLSEWKQKYEESQTELESSQKEARSLGTELFKLKNSYEKSLDHLETMKRENKNLQEEISDLTEQLGETGKSIHELEKGTPEHEEGKILRTQLEFNQIKADIERKLSEKDEEMEQTNRNQQRVVDTLQTSLESETRSRNEALRIKKKMEGDLNDMEIQLSQSNRQAAEAQKQLKGLHGHLKDSQLHLDESLRANDDLKENIAIVERRNNLLQAELDELRSLVEQTERGQKLAEQELLDVSERVQLLHSQNTSLLNQKKKLEGDTSQLQNEVEEAVGECRNAEEKAKKAITDAAMMAEELKKEQDTSAHLERMKKNMEQTIKDLQHRLDKAEQIAMKGGKKQVQKLESRVRELETEVEMEQRKASDSVKGIRKYERRIKELTYQDLVDKLQLKVKSYKRTAEEAEEQANSNLTKFRKLQHELDEAEERADIAESQVDKMRAKSCDAGGKKGHDEE
;
A
#
# COMPACT_ATOMS: atom_id res chain seq x y z
N MET A 1 119.00 69.11 -24.53
CA MET A 1 118.93 67.82 -23.80
C MET A 1 117.99 67.89 -22.60
N VAL A 2 118.20 68.78 -21.61
CA VAL A 2 117.30 68.91 -20.45
C VAL A 2 115.85 69.16 -20.84
N THR A 3 115.58 70.09 -21.77
CA THR A 3 114.22 70.38 -22.28
C THR A 3 113.54 69.14 -22.86
N ILE A 4 114.25 68.39 -23.71
CA ILE A 4 113.75 67.15 -24.35
C ILE A 4 113.49 66.05 -23.31
N LEU A 5 114.28 65.98 -22.25
CA LEU A 5 114.03 65.08 -21.11
C LEU A 5 112.78 65.49 -20.32
N GLN A 6 112.51 66.79 -20.20
CA GLN A 6 111.32 67.30 -19.54
C GLN A 6 110.06 67.05 -20.40
N GLU A 7 110.08 67.44 -21.68
CA GLU A 7 109.01 67.15 -22.65
C GLU A 7 108.70 65.65 -22.72
N LYS A 8 109.72 64.79 -22.69
CA LYS A 8 109.53 63.33 -22.62
C LYS A 8 108.83 62.89 -21.33
N ASN A 9 109.22 63.43 -20.18
CA ASN A 9 108.59 63.08 -18.90
C ASN A 9 107.14 63.60 -18.82
N ASP A 10 106.88 64.80 -19.32
CA ASP A 10 105.55 65.42 -19.34
C ASP A 10 104.61 64.64 -20.29
N LEU A 11 105.08 64.25 -21.48
CA LEU A 11 104.37 63.34 -22.38
C LEU A 11 104.15 61.94 -21.76
N GLN A 12 105.13 61.41 -21.03
CA GLN A 12 105.00 60.10 -20.38
C GLN A 12 103.98 60.14 -19.23
N LEU A 13 103.86 61.28 -18.53
CA LEU A 13 102.83 61.51 -17.52
C LEU A 13 101.43 61.68 -18.15
N GLN A 14 101.33 62.33 -19.31
CA GLN A 14 100.08 62.45 -20.06
C GLN A 14 99.62 61.08 -20.60
N VAL A 15 100.53 60.27 -21.15
CA VAL A 15 100.22 58.90 -21.60
C VAL A 15 99.71 58.05 -20.43
N GLN A 16 100.33 58.15 -19.24
CA GLN A 16 99.84 57.44 -18.05
C GLN A 16 98.43 57.90 -17.67
N THR A 17 98.15 59.20 -17.63
CA THR A 17 96.82 59.71 -17.25
C THR A 17 95.74 59.39 -18.29
N GLU A 18 96.07 59.30 -19.58
CA GLU A 18 95.14 58.80 -20.61
C GLU A 18 94.95 57.27 -20.53
N GLN A 19 95.98 56.48 -20.18
CA GLN A 19 95.82 55.04 -19.91
C GLN A 19 94.96 54.78 -18.67
N ASP A 20 95.18 55.50 -17.58
CA ASP A 20 94.38 55.38 -16.36
C ASP A 20 92.91 55.74 -16.66
N SER A 21 92.68 56.84 -17.40
CA SER A 21 91.34 57.27 -17.84
C SER A 21 90.65 56.28 -18.79
N LEU A 22 91.42 55.59 -19.64
CA LEU A 22 90.91 54.54 -20.52
C LEU A 22 90.48 53.31 -19.73
N CYS A 23 91.30 52.86 -18.78
CA CYS A 23 90.97 51.75 -17.87
C CYS A 23 89.69 52.05 -17.07
N ASP A 24 89.58 53.27 -16.54
CA ASP A 24 88.39 53.78 -15.84
C ASP A 24 87.13 53.77 -16.73
N ALA A 25 87.28 53.98 -18.05
CA ALA A 25 86.18 53.92 -19.01
C ALA A 25 85.82 52.48 -19.41
N GLU A 26 86.82 51.59 -19.56
CA GLU A 26 86.63 50.17 -19.86
C GLU A 26 85.93 49.44 -18.70
N GLU A 27 86.30 49.67 -17.45
CA GLU A 27 85.61 49.11 -16.27
C GLU A 27 84.14 49.57 -16.18
N ARG A 28 83.86 50.84 -16.48
CA ARG A 28 82.48 51.36 -16.56
C ARG A 28 81.70 50.71 -17.69
N CYS A 29 82.34 50.47 -18.85
CA CYS A 29 81.72 49.74 -19.97
C CYS A 29 81.40 48.29 -19.58
N GLU A 30 82.33 47.55 -18.96
CA GLU A 30 82.06 46.21 -18.45
C GLU A 30 80.90 46.19 -17.44
N SER A 31 80.87 47.16 -16.51
CA SER A 31 79.81 47.28 -15.52
C SER A 31 78.45 47.53 -16.16
N LEU A 32 78.38 48.38 -17.19
CA LEU A 32 77.16 48.62 -17.97
C LEU A 32 76.75 47.38 -18.78
N ILE A 33 77.70 46.63 -19.36
CA ILE A 33 77.42 45.36 -20.07
C ILE A 33 76.87 44.31 -19.10
N LYS A 34 77.46 44.15 -17.92
CA LYS A 34 76.99 43.22 -16.87
C LYS A 34 75.57 43.58 -16.39
N ASN A 35 75.29 44.87 -16.15
CA ASN A 35 73.95 45.35 -15.83
C ASN A 35 72.95 45.11 -16.98
N LYS A 36 73.35 45.36 -18.24
CA LYS A 36 72.52 45.11 -19.41
C LYS A 36 72.12 43.63 -19.50
N ILE A 37 73.07 42.70 -19.36
CA ILE A 37 72.82 41.26 -19.42
C ILE A 37 71.85 40.82 -18.30
N GLN A 38 72.00 41.36 -17.09
CA GLN A 38 71.04 41.08 -15.99
C GLN A 38 69.63 41.62 -16.28
N LEU A 39 69.52 42.80 -16.90
CA LEU A 39 68.22 43.37 -17.28
C LEU A 39 67.58 42.61 -18.46
N GLU A 40 68.35 42.17 -19.44
CA GLU A 40 67.85 41.34 -20.56
C GLU A 40 67.37 39.97 -20.07
N ALA A 41 68.13 39.30 -19.17
CA ALA A 41 67.70 38.05 -18.55
C ALA A 41 66.40 38.22 -17.75
N LYS A 42 66.30 39.29 -16.95
CA LYS A 42 65.12 39.57 -16.13
C LYS A 42 63.90 40.02 -16.94
N ALA A 43 64.10 40.70 -18.07
CA ALA A 43 63.04 40.99 -19.02
C ALA A 43 62.49 39.70 -19.67
N LYS A 44 63.38 38.73 -19.98
CA LYS A 44 62.99 37.43 -20.55
C LYS A 44 62.20 36.59 -19.54
N GLU A 45 62.65 36.50 -18.29
CA GLU A 45 61.93 35.86 -17.17
C GLU A 45 60.52 36.45 -16.98
N LEU A 46 60.39 37.79 -17.07
CA LEU A 46 59.10 38.48 -17.00
C LEU A 46 58.23 38.33 -18.27
N THR A 47 58.80 37.90 -19.39
CA THR A 47 58.05 37.65 -20.64
C THR A 47 57.49 36.23 -20.63
N GLU A 48 58.31 35.23 -20.32
CA GLU A 48 57.88 33.83 -20.18
C GLU A 48 56.75 33.72 -19.14
N ARG A 49 56.90 34.42 -18.00
CA ARG A 49 55.87 34.48 -16.95
C ARG A 49 54.61 35.27 -17.34
N LEU A 50 54.66 36.12 -18.35
CA LEU A 50 53.47 36.78 -18.90
C LEU A 50 52.72 35.82 -19.85
N GLU A 51 53.46 35.05 -20.64
CA GLU A 51 52.91 34.01 -21.53
C GLU A 51 52.19 32.91 -20.70
N ASP A 52 52.78 32.47 -19.57
CA ASP A 52 52.14 31.55 -18.61
C ASP A 52 50.78 32.08 -18.08
N GLU A 53 50.72 33.36 -17.69
CA GLU A 53 49.51 33.99 -17.14
C GLU A 53 48.46 34.23 -18.25
N GLU A 54 48.87 34.52 -19.49
CA GLU A 54 47.96 34.63 -20.64
C GLU A 54 47.34 33.27 -21.01
N GLU A 55 48.10 32.16 -20.97
CA GLU A 55 47.57 30.81 -21.19
C GLU A 55 46.60 30.39 -20.06
N MET A 56 46.95 30.64 -18.79
CA MET A 56 46.06 30.36 -17.65
C MET A 56 44.76 31.18 -17.70
N ASN A 57 44.82 32.44 -18.14
CA ASN A 57 43.65 33.29 -18.31
C ASN A 57 42.75 32.83 -19.49
N ALA A 58 43.36 32.32 -20.57
CA ALA A 58 42.62 31.67 -21.66
C ALA A 58 41.90 30.39 -21.19
N GLU A 59 42.55 29.54 -20.40
CA GLU A 59 41.92 28.38 -19.76
C GLU A 59 40.74 28.78 -18.87
N LEU A 60 40.91 29.78 -18.00
CA LEU A 60 39.87 30.26 -17.10
C LEU A 60 38.67 30.83 -17.88
N THR A 61 38.93 31.54 -18.98
CA THR A 61 37.88 32.04 -19.89
C THR A 61 37.13 30.90 -20.58
N ALA A 62 37.82 29.83 -20.98
CA ALA A 62 37.19 28.65 -21.57
C ALA A 62 36.36 27.84 -20.56
N LYS A 63 36.85 27.69 -19.32
CA LYS A 63 36.13 27.07 -18.19
C LYS A 63 34.88 27.88 -17.83
N LYS A 64 35.00 29.22 -17.78
CA LYS A 64 33.86 30.12 -17.51
C LYS A 64 32.73 29.92 -18.52
N ARG A 65 33.03 29.88 -19.83
CA ARG A 65 32.00 29.68 -20.86
C ARG A 65 31.22 28.40 -20.68
N LYS A 66 31.89 27.27 -20.40
CA LYS A 66 31.20 26.00 -20.13
C LYS A 66 30.22 26.11 -18.97
N LEU A 67 30.62 26.76 -17.88
CA LEU A 67 29.73 26.98 -16.73
C LEU A 67 28.56 27.93 -17.07
N GLU A 68 28.77 28.94 -17.93
CA GLU A 68 27.69 29.80 -18.45
C GLU A 68 26.72 29.02 -19.34
N ASP A 69 27.22 28.12 -20.20
CA ASP A 69 26.42 27.22 -21.04
C ASP A 69 25.62 26.22 -20.18
N GLU A 70 26.27 25.51 -19.24
CA GLU A 70 25.66 24.55 -18.30
C GLU A 70 24.58 25.22 -17.41
N CYS A 71 24.83 26.43 -16.92
CA CYS A 71 23.82 27.21 -16.19
C CYS A 71 22.62 27.60 -17.06
N SER A 72 22.78 27.72 -18.38
CA SER A 72 21.69 28.03 -19.30
C SER A 72 20.79 26.82 -19.58
N GLU A 73 21.38 25.61 -19.67
CA GLU A 73 20.62 24.36 -19.82
C GLU A 73 19.84 24.04 -18.54
N LEU A 74 20.49 24.08 -17.37
CA LEU A 74 19.83 23.88 -16.07
C LEU A 74 18.66 24.85 -15.84
N LYS A 75 18.78 26.10 -16.29
CA LYS A 75 17.72 27.10 -16.17
C LYS A 75 16.51 26.79 -17.06
N LYS A 76 16.75 26.30 -18.27
CA LYS A 76 15.68 25.84 -19.17
C LYS A 76 14.97 24.60 -18.61
N ASP A 77 15.70 23.67 -18.00
CA ASP A 77 15.12 22.49 -17.37
C ASP A 77 14.24 22.87 -16.16
N ILE A 78 14.60 23.93 -15.41
CA ILE A 78 13.73 24.53 -14.37
C ILE A 78 12.46 25.10 -14.99
N ASP A 79 12.55 25.90 -16.07
CA ASP A 79 11.37 26.48 -16.75
C ASP A 79 10.41 25.38 -17.27
N ASP A 80 10.94 24.29 -17.84
CA ASP A 80 10.17 23.13 -18.32
C ASP A 80 9.53 22.33 -17.15
N LEU A 81 10.19 22.26 -15.99
CA LEU A 81 9.64 21.66 -14.77
C LEU A 81 8.54 22.52 -14.13
N GLU A 82 8.69 23.85 -14.06
CA GLU A 82 7.65 24.76 -13.57
C GLU A 82 6.37 24.68 -14.43
N LEU A 83 6.51 24.64 -15.76
CA LEU A 83 5.40 24.40 -16.69
C LEU A 83 4.70 23.05 -16.43
N THR A 84 5.47 22.02 -16.09
CA THR A 84 4.93 20.70 -15.76
C THR A 84 4.19 20.72 -14.43
N LEU A 85 4.73 21.38 -13.40
CA LEU A 85 4.10 21.53 -12.09
C LEU A 85 2.74 22.24 -12.19
N ALA A 86 2.70 23.40 -12.87
CA ALA A 86 1.48 24.19 -13.05
C ALA A 86 0.37 23.43 -13.82
N LYS A 87 0.75 22.49 -14.70
CA LYS A 87 -0.20 21.58 -15.36
C LYS A 87 -0.77 20.55 -14.38
N VAL A 88 0.07 19.94 -13.55
CA VAL A 88 -0.35 18.96 -12.52
C VAL A 88 -1.25 19.61 -11.47
N GLU A 89 -0.94 20.83 -11.01
CA GLU A 89 -1.80 21.59 -10.08
C GLU A 89 -3.19 21.87 -10.67
N LYS A 90 -3.26 22.21 -11.95
CA LYS A 90 -4.53 22.43 -12.66
C LYS A 90 -5.34 21.15 -12.82
N GLU A 91 -4.68 20.02 -13.05
CA GLU A 91 -5.33 18.69 -13.11
C GLU A 91 -5.81 18.24 -11.72
N LYS A 92 -5.03 18.50 -10.65
CA LYS A 92 -5.43 18.31 -9.24
C LYS A 92 -6.67 19.13 -8.88
N HIS A 93 -6.72 20.43 -9.19
CA HIS A 93 -7.93 21.22 -8.94
C HIS A 93 -9.14 20.71 -9.74
N ALA A 94 -8.95 20.11 -10.92
CA ALA A 94 -10.03 19.50 -11.67
C ALA A 94 -10.54 18.18 -11.05
N THR A 95 -9.68 17.39 -10.38
CA THR A 95 -10.11 16.19 -9.64
C THR A 95 -10.72 16.54 -8.28
N GLU A 96 -10.18 17.50 -7.54
CA GLU A 96 -10.74 17.99 -6.27
C GLU A 96 -12.20 18.48 -6.45
N ASN A 97 -12.48 19.25 -7.52
CA ASN A 97 -13.84 19.69 -7.82
C ASN A 97 -14.78 18.52 -8.19
N LYS A 98 -14.28 17.47 -8.86
CA LYS A 98 -15.08 16.25 -9.11
C LYS A 98 -15.38 15.49 -7.81
N VAL A 99 -14.39 15.31 -6.94
CA VAL A 99 -14.58 14.65 -5.64
C VAL A 99 -15.60 15.41 -4.81
N LYS A 100 -15.50 16.75 -4.75
CA LYS A 100 -16.49 17.59 -4.04
C LYS A 100 -17.92 17.39 -4.56
N ASN A 101 -18.12 17.42 -5.88
CA ASN A 101 -19.45 17.21 -6.47
C ASN A 101 -20.00 15.80 -6.16
N LEU A 102 -19.16 14.76 -6.25
CA LEU A 102 -19.56 13.39 -5.90
C LEU A 102 -19.91 13.23 -4.42
N THR A 103 -19.19 13.92 -3.52
CA THR A 103 -19.51 13.96 -2.08
C THR A 103 -20.87 14.65 -1.82
N GLU A 104 -21.16 15.73 -2.54
CA GLU A 104 -22.46 16.42 -2.46
C GLU A 104 -23.61 15.56 -3.02
N GLU A 105 -23.37 14.79 -4.10
CA GLU A 105 -24.32 13.81 -4.63
C GLU A 105 -24.56 12.62 -3.67
N MET A 106 -23.50 12.10 -3.04
CA MET A 106 -23.62 11.04 -2.02
C MET A 106 -24.45 11.49 -0.82
N ALA A 107 -24.19 12.69 -0.28
CA ALA A 107 -24.97 13.22 0.83
C ALA A 107 -26.46 13.40 0.50
N ALA A 108 -26.78 13.78 -0.76
CA ALA A 108 -28.16 13.85 -1.22
C ALA A 108 -28.83 12.47 -1.34
N LEU A 109 -28.08 11.45 -1.79
CA LEU A 109 -28.56 10.06 -1.84
C LEU A 109 -28.82 9.49 -0.44
N ASP A 110 -27.95 9.76 0.53
CA ASP A 110 -28.15 9.34 1.93
C ASP A 110 -29.39 10.00 2.55
N GLU A 111 -29.68 11.27 2.25
CA GLU A 111 -30.90 11.94 2.71
C GLU A 111 -32.17 11.32 2.08
N ILE A 112 -32.10 10.86 0.83
CA ILE A 112 -33.17 10.11 0.15
C ILE A 112 -33.36 8.74 0.80
N ILE A 113 -32.27 8.00 1.06
CA ILE A 113 -32.31 6.70 1.74
C ILE A 113 -32.93 6.85 3.14
N ALA A 114 -32.56 7.90 3.90
CA ALA A 114 -33.14 8.18 5.21
C ALA A 114 -34.65 8.48 5.18
N LYS A 115 -35.15 9.12 4.11
CA LYS A 115 -36.59 9.33 3.87
C LYS A 115 -37.29 8.01 3.56
N LEU A 116 -36.76 7.22 2.63
CA LEU A 116 -37.29 5.90 2.27
C LEU A 116 -37.30 4.92 3.46
N MET A 117 -36.31 4.96 4.35
CA MET A 117 -36.33 4.16 5.59
C MET A 117 -37.47 4.56 6.54
N LYS A 118 -37.81 5.86 6.64
CA LYS A 118 -38.96 6.32 7.43
C LYS A 118 -40.28 5.88 6.81
N GLU A 119 -40.44 6.00 5.50
CA GLU A 119 -41.65 5.55 4.80
C GLU A 119 -41.82 4.03 4.89
N LYS A 120 -40.75 3.26 4.73
CA LYS A 120 -40.74 1.81 4.96
C LYS A 120 -41.19 1.46 6.38
N LYS A 121 -40.72 2.17 7.41
CA LYS A 121 -41.12 1.95 8.80
C LYS A 121 -42.60 2.26 9.03
N ALA A 122 -43.09 3.38 8.49
CA ALA A 122 -44.51 3.76 8.56
C ALA A 122 -45.41 2.75 7.82
N LEU A 123 -44.97 2.21 6.68
CA LEU A 123 -45.65 1.14 5.95
C LEU A 123 -45.66 -0.18 6.73
N GLN A 124 -44.58 -0.53 7.43
CA GLN A 124 -44.55 -1.71 8.31
C GLN A 124 -45.48 -1.55 9.52
N GLU A 125 -45.56 -0.35 10.10
CA GLU A 125 -46.48 -0.03 11.20
C GLU A 125 -47.95 -0.07 10.74
N ALA A 126 -48.26 0.48 9.56
CA ALA A 126 -49.59 0.40 8.96
C ALA A 126 -49.98 -1.03 8.55
N HIS A 127 -49.02 -1.83 8.07
CA HIS A 127 -49.22 -3.25 7.77
C HIS A 127 -49.48 -4.07 9.05
N GLN A 128 -48.79 -3.77 10.16
CA GLN A 128 -49.08 -4.43 11.43
C GLN A 128 -50.47 -4.06 11.96
N GLN A 129 -50.86 -2.78 11.90
CA GLN A 129 -52.23 -2.36 12.26
C GLN A 129 -53.28 -3.09 11.40
N MET A 130 -53.05 -3.23 10.09
CA MET A 130 -53.97 -3.97 9.22
C MET A 130 -54.05 -5.47 9.55
N LEU A 131 -52.95 -6.09 10.01
CA LEU A 131 -52.98 -7.47 10.52
C LEU A 131 -53.74 -7.57 11.84
N ASP A 132 -53.56 -6.63 12.76
CA ASP A 132 -54.24 -6.60 14.07
C ASP A 132 -55.75 -6.34 13.89
N ASP A 133 -56.13 -5.46 12.96
CA ASP A 133 -57.52 -5.22 12.55
C ASP A 133 -58.13 -6.46 11.86
N LEU A 134 -57.37 -7.13 10.98
CA LEU A 134 -57.78 -8.38 10.33
C LEU A 134 -58.01 -9.49 11.37
N GLN A 135 -57.12 -9.64 12.36
CA GLN A 135 -57.30 -10.58 13.47
C GLN A 135 -58.57 -10.28 14.27
N SER A 136 -58.89 -9.00 14.47
CA SER A 136 -60.14 -8.58 15.11
C SER A 136 -61.38 -8.93 14.29
N GLU A 137 -61.32 -8.89 12.96
CA GLU A 137 -62.42 -9.35 12.09
C GLU A 137 -62.48 -10.89 12.02
N GLU A 138 -61.34 -11.59 12.03
CA GLU A 138 -61.31 -13.05 12.14
C GLU A 138 -61.95 -13.53 13.45
N ASP A 139 -61.73 -12.85 14.59
CA ASP A 139 -62.40 -13.18 15.86
C ASP A 139 -63.92 -12.91 15.84
N LYS A 140 -64.38 -11.90 15.10
CA LYS A 140 -65.80 -11.67 14.83
C LYS A 140 -66.37 -12.76 13.91
N VAL A 141 -65.64 -13.17 12.89
CA VAL A 141 -66.00 -14.29 12.00
C VAL A 141 -66.00 -15.61 12.76
N ASN A 142 -65.07 -15.85 13.69
CA ASN A 142 -64.98 -17.05 14.52
C ASN A 142 -66.13 -17.12 15.54
N THR A 143 -66.53 -16.00 16.13
CA THR A 143 -67.70 -15.96 17.03
C THR A 143 -69.02 -16.12 16.26
N LEU A 144 -69.16 -15.52 15.07
CA LEU A 144 -70.29 -15.77 14.17
C LEU A 144 -70.31 -17.23 13.66
N THR A 145 -69.16 -17.81 13.34
CA THR A 145 -69.05 -19.22 12.89
C THR A 145 -69.42 -20.19 14.00
N LYS A 146 -69.04 -19.91 15.27
CA LYS A 146 -69.47 -20.67 16.46
C LYS A 146 -70.98 -20.54 16.77
N ALA A 147 -71.64 -19.48 16.30
CA ALA A 147 -73.09 -19.36 16.34
C ALA A 147 -73.76 -20.09 15.16
N LYS A 148 -73.17 -20.00 13.97
CA LYS A 148 -73.62 -20.64 12.73
C LYS A 148 -73.60 -22.17 12.83
N THR A 149 -72.48 -22.76 13.26
CA THR A 149 -72.36 -24.22 13.41
C THR A 149 -73.35 -24.79 14.43
N LYS A 150 -73.70 -24.06 15.48
CA LYS A 150 -74.75 -24.47 16.44
C LYS A 150 -76.16 -24.50 15.86
N LEU A 151 -76.43 -23.79 14.76
CA LEU A 151 -77.70 -23.84 14.04
C LEU A 151 -77.65 -24.85 12.88
N GLU A 152 -76.53 -24.98 12.19
CA GLU A 152 -76.32 -25.99 11.13
C GLU A 152 -76.37 -27.41 11.71
N GLN A 153 -75.74 -27.67 12.87
CA GLN A 153 -75.80 -28.96 13.58
C GLN A 153 -77.25 -29.41 13.88
N GLN A 154 -78.16 -28.47 14.20
CA GLN A 154 -79.56 -28.80 14.49
C GLN A 154 -80.40 -29.14 13.25
N VAL A 155 -79.85 -28.94 12.05
CA VAL A 155 -80.46 -29.33 10.77
C VAL A 155 -79.80 -30.61 10.24
N ASP A 156 -78.46 -30.67 10.24
CA ASP A 156 -77.70 -31.83 9.75
C ASP A 156 -77.99 -33.12 10.56
N ASP A 157 -78.21 -33.03 11.87
CA ASP A 157 -78.55 -34.19 12.71
C ASP A 157 -79.89 -34.86 12.28
N LEU A 158 -80.82 -34.09 11.69
CA LEU A 158 -82.11 -34.58 11.22
C LEU A 158 -82.10 -35.03 9.76
N GLU A 159 -81.35 -34.36 8.87
CA GLU A 159 -81.29 -34.73 7.44
C GLU A 159 -80.25 -35.85 7.17
N GLY A 160 -79.11 -35.84 7.87
CA GLY A 160 -78.04 -36.83 7.72
C GLY A 160 -78.46 -38.25 8.10
N SER A 161 -79.42 -38.38 9.03
CA SER A 161 -79.92 -39.65 9.58
C SER A 161 -80.71 -40.51 8.57
N LEU A 162 -81.21 -39.94 7.47
CA LEU A 162 -82.06 -40.65 6.50
C LEU A 162 -81.32 -41.08 5.22
N GLU A 163 -80.28 -40.35 4.81
CA GLU A 163 -79.67 -40.52 3.49
C GLU A 163 -78.29 -41.21 3.52
N GLN A 164 -77.56 -41.20 4.65
CA GLN A 164 -76.25 -41.88 4.74
C GLN A 164 -76.35 -43.41 4.58
N GLU A 165 -77.45 -44.03 5.00
CA GLU A 165 -77.58 -45.50 5.06
C GLU A 165 -77.77 -46.15 3.67
N LYS A 166 -78.38 -45.45 2.72
CA LYS A 166 -78.60 -45.99 1.35
C LYS A 166 -77.35 -45.94 0.48
N LYS A 167 -76.44 -45.00 0.74
CA LYS A 167 -75.28 -44.73 -0.12
C LYS A 167 -74.05 -45.55 0.27
N ARG A 168 -73.73 -45.64 1.57
CA ARG A 168 -72.52 -46.35 2.07
C ARG A 168 -72.45 -47.83 1.64
N ARG A 169 -73.59 -48.49 1.45
CA ARG A 169 -73.64 -49.91 1.06
C ARG A 169 -73.20 -50.19 -0.39
N MET A 170 -73.33 -49.23 -1.32
CA MET A 170 -73.15 -49.51 -2.75
C MET A 170 -71.74 -49.20 -3.27
N ASP A 171 -71.02 -48.27 -2.65
CA ASP A 171 -69.65 -47.89 -3.07
C ASP A 171 -68.57 -48.82 -2.48
N LEU A 172 -68.84 -49.46 -1.33
CA LEU A 172 -67.89 -50.32 -0.62
C LEU A 172 -67.45 -51.55 -1.46
N GLU A 173 -68.38 -52.18 -2.19
CA GLU A 173 -68.07 -53.34 -3.05
C GLU A 173 -67.31 -52.97 -4.33
N ARG A 174 -67.37 -51.71 -4.78
CA ARG A 174 -66.60 -51.23 -5.94
C ARG A 174 -65.16 -50.86 -5.57
N ALA A 175 -64.93 -50.31 -4.38
CA ALA A 175 -63.59 -49.98 -3.90
C ALA A 175 -62.71 -51.24 -3.73
N LYS A 176 -63.28 -52.32 -3.16
CA LYS A 176 -62.55 -53.56 -2.86
C LYS A 176 -61.78 -54.14 -4.06
N ARG A 177 -62.43 -54.20 -5.24
CA ARG A 177 -61.83 -54.76 -6.47
C ARG A 177 -60.74 -53.89 -7.12
N LYS A 178 -60.53 -52.64 -6.69
CA LYS A 178 -59.39 -51.81 -7.15
C LYS A 178 -58.17 -51.94 -6.24
N LEU A 179 -58.37 -52.11 -4.94
CA LEU A 179 -57.26 -52.20 -3.97
C LEU A 179 -56.43 -53.48 -4.13
N GLU A 180 -57.07 -54.60 -4.47
CA GLU A 180 -56.39 -55.89 -4.73
C GLU A 180 -55.43 -55.84 -5.94
N GLY A 181 -55.65 -54.94 -6.90
CA GLY A 181 -54.75 -54.72 -8.04
C GLY A 181 -53.54 -53.85 -7.69
N ASN A 182 -53.76 -52.73 -7.00
CA ASN A 182 -52.69 -51.79 -6.64
C ASN A 182 -51.66 -52.42 -5.69
N LEU A 183 -52.12 -53.31 -4.78
CA LEU A 183 -51.26 -53.95 -3.77
C LEU A 183 -50.08 -54.74 -4.39
N LYS A 184 -50.27 -55.35 -5.57
CA LYS A 184 -49.20 -56.07 -6.27
C LYS A 184 -48.12 -55.14 -6.82
N LEU A 185 -48.50 -54.05 -7.48
CA LEU A 185 -47.52 -53.10 -8.05
C LEU A 185 -46.65 -52.46 -6.94
N THR A 186 -47.24 -52.23 -5.77
CA THR A 186 -46.48 -51.73 -4.60
C THR A 186 -45.55 -52.76 -3.97
N GLN A 187 -45.71 -54.06 -4.22
CA GLN A 187 -44.80 -55.10 -3.72
C GLN A 187 -43.55 -55.24 -4.58
N GLU A 188 -43.67 -55.10 -5.90
CA GLU A 188 -42.52 -55.11 -6.83
C GLU A 188 -41.63 -53.88 -6.60
N ASN A 189 -42.21 -52.68 -6.56
CA ASN A 189 -41.47 -51.43 -6.30
C ASN A 189 -40.73 -51.39 -4.94
N VAL A 190 -41.17 -52.14 -3.94
CA VAL A 190 -40.49 -52.20 -2.63
C VAL A 190 -39.25 -53.10 -2.69
N MET A 191 -39.28 -54.22 -3.41
CA MET A 191 -38.11 -55.10 -3.55
C MET A 191 -36.95 -54.42 -4.28
N ASP A 192 -37.23 -53.59 -5.28
CA ASP A 192 -36.19 -52.83 -5.99
C ASP A 192 -35.55 -51.77 -5.06
N LEU A 193 -36.36 -51.06 -4.27
CA LEU A 193 -35.86 -50.08 -3.28
C LEU A 193 -35.06 -50.73 -2.13
N GLU A 194 -35.40 -51.96 -1.73
CA GLU A 194 -34.61 -52.71 -0.74
C GLU A 194 -33.25 -53.18 -1.31
N ASN A 195 -33.19 -53.54 -2.60
CA ASN A 195 -31.93 -53.84 -3.30
C ASN A 195 -31.02 -52.61 -3.41
N ASP A 196 -31.54 -51.47 -3.86
CA ASP A 196 -30.76 -50.23 -3.96
C ASP A 196 -30.27 -49.75 -2.59
N LYS A 197 -31.10 -49.90 -1.54
CA LYS A 197 -30.69 -49.63 -0.16
C LYS A 197 -29.49 -50.48 0.27
N GLN A 198 -29.49 -51.80 0.01
CA GLN A 198 -28.35 -52.66 0.36
C GLN A 198 -27.07 -52.25 -0.39
N GLN A 199 -27.16 -51.91 -1.68
CA GLN A 199 -25.99 -51.44 -2.44
C GLN A 199 -25.45 -50.10 -1.93
N LEU A 200 -26.30 -49.21 -1.43
CA LEU A 200 -25.88 -47.96 -0.79
C LEU A 200 -25.23 -48.22 0.57
N GLU A 201 -25.78 -49.10 1.41
CA GLU A 201 -25.19 -49.47 2.71
C GLU A 201 -23.80 -50.13 2.58
N GLU A 202 -23.55 -50.93 1.55
CA GLU A 202 -22.20 -51.47 1.28
C GLU A 202 -21.20 -50.41 0.80
N ARG A 203 -21.65 -49.44 -0.02
CA ARG A 203 -20.81 -48.32 -0.44
C ARG A 203 -20.46 -47.40 0.73
N LEU A 204 -21.41 -47.16 1.64
CA LEU A 204 -21.22 -46.34 2.82
C LEU A 204 -20.18 -46.98 3.77
N LYS A 205 -20.32 -48.28 4.07
CA LYS A 205 -19.32 -49.04 4.84
C LYS A 205 -17.90 -49.01 4.25
N LYS A 206 -17.77 -49.01 2.91
CA LYS A 206 -16.46 -48.83 2.25
C LYS A 206 -15.90 -47.42 2.46
N LYS A 207 -16.74 -46.39 2.40
CA LYS A 207 -16.33 -45.00 2.68
C LYS A 207 -15.97 -44.77 4.14
N ASP A 208 -16.69 -45.37 5.08
CA ASP A 208 -16.34 -45.32 6.51
C ASP A 208 -14.95 -45.95 6.77
N PHE A 209 -14.63 -47.05 6.09
CA PHE A 209 -13.32 -47.70 6.19
C PHE A 209 -12.20 -46.85 5.58
N GLU A 210 -12.42 -46.22 4.42
CA GLU A 210 -11.48 -45.26 3.82
C GLU A 210 -11.26 -44.02 4.72
N ILE A 211 -12.32 -43.46 5.30
CA ILE A 211 -12.24 -42.33 6.24
C ILE A 211 -11.47 -42.72 7.50
N SER A 212 -11.71 -43.92 8.05
CA SER A 212 -10.97 -44.42 9.22
C SER A 212 -9.48 -44.63 8.94
N GLN A 213 -9.10 -45.07 7.73
CA GLN A 213 -7.69 -45.13 7.33
C GLN A 213 -7.05 -43.74 7.14
N LEU A 214 -7.80 -42.76 6.64
CA LEU A 214 -7.31 -41.38 6.50
C LEU A 214 -7.12 -40.71 7.86
N ASN A 215 -8.05 -40.90 8.80
CA ASN A 215 -7.92 -40.39 10.17
C ASN A 215 -6.69 -40.98 10.89
N SER A 216 -6.44 -42.29 10.77
CA SER A 216 -5.24 -42.93 11.32
C SER A 216 -3.94 -42.31 10.78
N LYS A 217 -3.88 -41.92 9.50
CA LYS A 217 -2.72 -41.22 8.93
C LYS A 217 -2.58 -39.80 9.44
N ILE A 218 -3.69 -39.09 9.63
CA ILE A 218 -3.69 -37.74 10.21
C ILE A 218 -3.20 -37.79 11.66
N GLU A 219 -3.55 -38.82 12.44
CA GLU A 219 -3.02 -39.05 13.78
C GLU A 219 -1.51 -39.36 13.77
N ASP A 220 -1.02 -40.21 12.86
CA ASP A 220 0.42 -40.48 12.68
C ASP A 220 1.21 -39.21 12.27
N GLU A 221 0.68 -38.41 11.33
CA GLU A 221 1.29 -37.16 10.88
C GLU A 221 1.27 -36.08 11.97
N GLN A 222 0.20 -35.98 12.77
CA GLN A 222 0.15 -35.10 13.94
C GLN A 222 1.14 -35.53 15.03
N ALA A 223 1.30 -36.84 15.27
CA ALA A 223 2.31 -37.35 16.21
C ALA A 223 3.74 -37.05 15.73
N MET A 224 4.02 -37.14 14.43
CA MET A 224 5.30 -36.74 13.84
C MET A 224 5.52 -35.22 13.94
N GLY A 225 4.48 -34.42 13.68
CA GLY A 225 4.49 -32.97 13.87
C GLY A 225 4.83 -32.57 15.31
N ALA A 226 4.24 -33.22 16.31
CA ALA A 226 4.53 -32.99 17.72
C ALA A 226 5.99 -33.34 18.09
N GLN A 227 6.56 -34.43 17.53
CA GLN A 227 7.98 -34.75 17.72
C GLN A 227 8.90 -33.69 17.10
N LEU A 228 8.60 -33.21 15.90
CA LEU A 228 9.37 -32.17 15.22
C LEU A 228 9.28 -30.84 15.97
N GLN A 229 8.09 -30.46 16.46
CA GLN A 229 7.89 -29.25 17.26
C GLN A 229 8.63 -29.31 18.60
N LYS A 230 8.76 -30.49 19.22
CA LYS A 230 9.59 -30.70 20.42
C LYS A 230 11.09 -30.53 20.11
N LYS A 231 11.59 -31.12 19.02
CA LYS A 231 12.98 -30.93 18.57
C LYS A 231 13.28 -29.47 18.23
N LEU A 232 12.32 -28.73 17.68
CA LEU A 232 12.47 -27.30 17.41
C LEU A 232 12.74 -26.52 18.70
N LYS A 233 11.95 -26.77 19.77
CA LYS A 233 12.18 -26.16 21.08
C LYS A 233 13.49 -26.59 21.75
N GLU A 234 13.87 -27.86 21.62
CA GLU A 234 15.17 -28.35 22.11
C GLU A 234 16.36 -27.70 21.39
N LEU A 235 16.22 -27.37 20.10
CA LEU A 235 17.22 -26.63 19.33
C LEU A 235 17.20 -25.12 19.62
N GLN A 236 16.03 -24.51 19.87
CA GLN A 236 15.93 -23.10 20.24
C GLN A 236 16.57 -22.84 21.61
N ALA A 237 16.25 -23.64 22.63
CA ALA A 237 16.92 -23.54 23.94
C ALA A 237 18.44 -23.76 23.83
N ARG A 238 18.90 -24.59 22.88
CA ARG A 238 20.33 -24.79 22.63
C ARG A 238 21.01 -23.62 21.90
N ILE A 239 20.25 -22.80 21.17
CA ILE A 239 20.73 -21.54 20.60
C ILE A 239 20.80 -20.48 21.71
N GLU A 240 19.76 -20.38 22.56
CA GLU A 240 19.73 -19.47 23.72
C GLU A 240 20.91 -19.74 24.68
N GLU A 241 21.24 -21.01 24.99
CA GLU A 241 22.44 -21.38 25.75
C GLU A 241 23.75 -20.88 25.10
N LEU A 242 23.89 -21.02 23.77
CA LEU A 242 25.10 -20.62 23.03
C LEU A 242 25.21 -19.10 22.86
N GLU A 243 24.07 -18.39 22.84
CA GLU A 243 24.01 -16.94 22.83
C GLU A 243 24.37 -16.36 24.21
N GLU A 244 23.90 -16.96 25.32
CA GLU A 244 24.37 -16.60 26.67
C GLU A 244 25.88 -16.88 26.87
N GLU A 245 26.41 -18.01 26.38
CA GLU A 245 27.86 -18.30 26.41
C GLU A 245 28.66 -17.25 25.61
N LEU A 246 28.17 -16.84 24.43
CA LEU A 246 28.82 -15.82 23.60
C LEU A 246 28.77 -14.42 24.22
N GLU A 247 27.65 -14.05 24.84
CA GLU A 247 27.48 -12.77 25.55
C GLU A 247 28.35 -12.73 26.82
N ALA A 248 28.46 -13.84 27.54
CA ALA A 248 29.36 -13.99 28.68
C ALA A 248 30.84 -13.88 28.28
N GLU A 249 31.27 -14.48 27.16
CA GLU A 249 32.65 -14.35 26.68
C GLU A 249 32.94 -12.93 26.16
N ARG A 250 31.98 -12.28 25.48
CA ARG A 250 32.08 -10.84 25.13
C ARG A 250 32.25 -9.96 26.37
N ALA A 251 31.43 -10.17 27.41
CA ALA A 251 31.51 -9.44 28.66
C ALA A 251 32.85 -9.68 29.39
N ALA A 252 33.37 -10.91 29.38
CA ALA A 252 34.69 -11.23 29.92
C ALA A 252 35.81 -10.52 29.14
N ARG A 253 35.74 -10.54 27.80
CA ARG A 253 36.72 -9.90 26.91
C ARG A 253 36.78 -8.39 27.09
N ALA A 254 35.62 -7.71 27.14
CA ALA A 254 35.53 -6.29 27.42
C ALA A 254 36.09 -5.92 28.81
N LYS A 255 35.96 -6.81 29.80
CA LYS A 255 36.51 -6.62 31.15
C LYS A 255 38.04 -6.74 31.17
N VAL A 256 38.61 -7.65 30.38
CA VAL A 256 40.07 -7.80 30.19
C VAL A 256 40.64 -6.62 29.40
N GLU A 257 39.97 -6.16 28.34
CA GLU A 257 40.41 -4.98 27.59
C GLU A 257 40.32 -3.70 28.42
N LYS A 258 39.32 -3.57 29.29
CA LYS A 258 39.28 -2.47 30.27
C LYS A 258 40.46 -2.52 31.25
N GLN A 259 40.74 -3.68 31.88
CA GLN A 259 41.91 -3.80 32.76
C GLN A 259 43.24 -3.53 32.04
N ARG A 260 43.33 -3.86 30.75
CA ARG A 260 44.50 -3.56 29.91
C ARG A 260 44.63 -2.07 29.58
N ALA A 261 43.52 -1.35 29.41
CA ALA A 261 43.50 0.10 29.24
C ALA A 261 43.82 0.84 30.55
N ASP A 262 43.27 0.37 31.68
CA ASP A 262 43.53 0.94 33.01
C ASP A 262 45.03 0.80 33.37
N LEU A 263 45.65 -0.38 33.15
CA LEU A 263 47.09 -0.60 33.35
C LEU A 263 48.00 0.19 32.39
N ALA A 264 47.53 0.49 31.17
CA ALA A 264 48.26 1.38 30.26
C ALA A 264 48.26 2.82 30.79
N ARG A 265 47.12 3.27 31.34
CA ARG A 265 46.96 4.60 31.93
C ARG A 265 47.79 4.80 33.19
N GLU A 266 47.91 3.78 34.04
CA GLU A 266 48.80 3.83 35.22
C GLU A 266 50.28 3.99 34.84
N LEU A 267 50.73 3.41 33.72
CA LEU A 267 52.09 3.61 33.19
C LEU A 267 52.30 5.02 32.62
N GLU A 268 51.25 5.61 32.04
CA GLU A 268 51.25 6.96 31.49
C GLU A 268 51.27 8.01 32.63
N GLU A 269 50.42 7.87 33.65
CA GLU A 269 50.43 8.73 34.85
C GLU A 269 51.75 8.69 35.63
N ILE A 270 52.44 7.54 35.68
CA ILE A 270 53.76 7.42 36.30
C ILE A 270 54.84 8.15 35.46
N SER A 271 54.63 8.26 34.15
CA SER A 271 55.54 8.96 33.23
C SER A 271 55.33 10.48 33.30
N GLU A 272 54.08 10.96 33.24
CA GLU A 272 53.75 12.39 33.37
C GLU A 272 54.22 12.97 34.70
N ARG A 273 54.05 12.23 35.81
CA ARG A 273 54.56 12.61 37.15
C ARG A 273 56.07 12.80 37.23
N LEU A 274 56.84 12.27 36.26
CA LEU A 274 58.28 12.47 36.20
C LEU A 274 58.66 13.77 35.48
N GLU A 275 57.83 14.24 34.53
CA GLU A 275 58.05 15.52 33.83
C GLU A 275 57.42 16.72 34.57
N GLU A 276 56.22 16.59 35.15
CA GLU A 276 55.54 17.68 35.86
C GLU A 276 56.37 18.26 37.01
N ALA A 277 57.17 17.42 37.66
CA ALA A 277 58.08 17.80 38.75
C ALA A 277 59.15 18.84 38.34
N GLY A 278 59.44 18.97 37.03
CA GLY A 278 60.40 19.94 36.50
C GLY A 278 59.79 21.28 36.05
N GLY A 279 58.52 21.30 35.62
CA GLY A 279 57.93 22.46 34.91
C GLY A 279 57.06 23.39 35.75
N ALA A 280 56.45 22.91 36.84
CA ALA A 280 55.29 23.54 37.47
C ALA A 280 55.52 24.96 38.06
N THR A 281 56.75 25.34 38.39
CA THR A 281 57.03 26.55 39.21
C THR A 281 57.03 27.87 38.44
N ALA A 282 57.07 27.86 37.10
CA ALA A 282 57.26 29.07 36.29
C ALA A 282 55.97 29.64 35.66
N ALA A 283 55.12 28.80 35.07
CA ALA A 283 54.02 29.24 34.21
C ALA A 283 52.84 29.90 34.95
N GLN A 284 52.63 29.57 36.24
CA GLN A 284 51.40 29.87 36.97
C GLN A 284 51.16 31.38 37.21
N ILE A 285 52.20 32.20 37.15
CA ILE A 285 52.11 33.66 37.39
C ILE A 285 51.58 34.42 36.16
N GLU A 286 51.81 33.90 34.95
CA GLU A 286 51.47 34.61 33.71
C GLU A 286 50.02 34.38 33.27
N MET A 287 49.47 33.17 33.49
CA MET A 287 48.13 32.81 33.03
C MET A 287 47.01 33.69 33.63
N ASN A 288 47.12 34.06 34.91
CA ASN A 288 46.09 34.85 35.59
C ASN A 288 45.91 36.26 34.98
N LYS A 289 46.95 36.86 34.38
CA LYS A 289 46.85 38.17 33.74
C LYS A 289 46.09 38.16 32.40
N LYS A 290 46.03 37.01 31.69
CA LYS A 290 45.29 36.92 30.42
C LYS A 290 43.78 36.83 30.62
N ARG A 291 43.33 35.97 31.55
CA ARG A 291 41.89 35.73 31.82
C ARG A 291 41.12 37.00 32.22
N GLU A 292 41.76 37.90 32.95
CA GLU A 292 41.13 39.15 33.41
C GLU A 292 41.04 40.23 32.31
N ALA A 293 41.87 40.14 31.26
CA ALA A 293 41.78 41.01 30.09
C ALA A 293 40.70 40.55 29.09
N GLU A 294 40.60 39.24 28.85
CA GLU A 294 39.62 38.64 27.92
C GLU A 294 38.17 38.92 28.36
N PHE A 295 37.90 38.86 29.67
CA PHE A 295 36.57 39.12 30.23
C PHE A 295 36.08 40.57 30.03
N GLN A 296 37.00 41.54 29.94
CA GLN A 296 36.65 42.92 29.62
C GLN A 296 36.41 43.16 28.12
N LYS A 297 36.92 42.29 27.24
CA LYS A 297 36.70 42.43 25.80
C LYS A 297 35.28 42.00 25.42
N LEU A 298 34.92 40.76 25.76
CA LEU A 298 33.61 40.15 25.46
C LEU A 298 32.41 41.00 25.94
N ARG A 299 32.59 41.80 27.00
CA ARG A 299 31.55 42.69 27.53
C ARG A 299 31.31 43.93 26.67
N ARG A 300 32.33 44.44 25.96
CA ARG A 300 32.19 45.56 25.01
C ARG A 300 31.61 45.08 23.68
N ASP A 301 32.15 43.97 23.17
CA ASP A 301 31.72 43.34 21.91
C ASP A 301 30.20 43.04 21.94
N LEU A 302 29.63 42.70 23.10
CA LEU A 302 28.19 42.49 23.31
C LEU A 302 27.35 43.78 23.36
N GLU A 303 27.85 44.85 23.99
CA GLU A 303 27.18 46.15 24.04
C GLU A 303 27.11 46.81 22.65
N GLU A 304 28.19 46.69 21.87
CA GLU A 304 28.30 47.23 20.51
C GLU A 304 27.38 46.50 19.51
N SER A 305 27.32 45.16 19.58
CA SER A 305 26.37 44.33 18.81
C SER A 305 24.90 44.68 19.13
N THR A 306 24.58 44.91 20.40
CA THR A 306 23.21 45.27 20.83
C THR A 306 22.78 46.62 20.24
N LEU A 307 23.65 47.63 20.26
CA LEU A 307 23.40 48.94 19.64
C LEU A 307 23.18 48.84 18.12
N GLN A 308 23.94 47.98 17.44
CA GLN A 308 23.83 47.80 15.98
C GLN A 308 22.51 47.11 15.57
N HIS A 309 22.00 46.20 16.41
CA HIS A 309 20.66 45.63 16.23
C HIS A 309 19.52 46.63 16.48
N GLU A 310 19.62 47.51 17.48
CA GLU A 310 18.61 48.58 17.65
C GLU A 310 18.59 49.57 16.48
N ALA A 311 19.77 49.97 15.96
CA ALA A 311 19.87 50.89 14.84
C ALA A 311 19.26 50.34 13.54
N THR A 312 19.47 49.05 13.25
CA THR A 312 18.86 48.38 12.09
C THR A 312 17.35 48.21 12.27
N ALA A 313 16.87 47.83 13.46
CA ALA A 313 15.44 47.73 13.77
C ALA A 313 14.71 49.09 13.68
N ALA A 314 15.33 50.18 14.13
CA ALA A 314 14.79 51.54 13.99
C ALA A 314 14.67 51.96 12.52
N THR A 315 15.67 51.64 11.70
CA THR A 315 15.71 51.97 10.26
C THR A 315 14.61 51.23 9.49
N LEU A 316 14.37 49.95 9.79
CA LEU A 316 13.28 49.16 9.22
C LEU A 316 11.90 49.69 9.62
N ARG A 317 11.70 50.02 10.91
CA ARG A 317 10.45 50.63 11.40
C ARG A 317 10.13 51.95 10.67
N LYS A 318 11.15 52.78 10.39
CA LYS A 318 10.95 54.02 9.63
C LYS A 318 10.46 53.76 8.21
N LYS A 319 11.16 52.90 7.43
CA LYS A 319 10.70 52.53 6.07
C LYS A 319 9.27 51.98 6.05
N HIS A 320 8.89 51.22 7.08
CA HIS A 320 7.55 50.65 7.19
C HIS A 320 6.47 51.68 7.54
N ALA A 321 6.82 52.75 8.27
CA ALA A 321 5.93 53.87 8.54
C ALA A 321 5.77 54.79 7.32
N ASP A 322 6.88 55.12 6.64
CA ASP A 322 6.89 55.95 5.44
C ASP A 322 5.99 55.31 4.34
N SER A 323 6.16 54.01 4.07
CA SER A 323 5.35 53.25 3.09
C SER A 323 3.86 53.15 3.44
N VAL A 324 3.50 53.18 4.74
CA VAL A 324 2.09 53.19 5.18
C VAL A 324 1.46 54.59 5.01
N ALA A 325 2.24 55.66 5.11
CA ALA A 325 1.77 57.01 4.82
C ALA A 325 1.43 57.20 3.33
N ASP A 326 2.31 56.74 2.42
CA ASP A 326 2.10 56.81 0.97
C ASP A 326 0.82 56.07 0.54
N LEU A 327 0.56 54.88 1.10
CA LEU A 327 -0.67 54.12 0.86
C LEU A 327 -1.92 54.82 1.43
N GLY A 328 -1.78 55.53 2.56
CA GLY A 328 -2.84 56.37 3.12
C GLY A 328 -3.24 57.52 2.17
N GLU A 329 -2.26 58.22 1.60
CA GLU A 329 -2.54 59.33 0.67
C GLU A 329 -3.17 58.85 -0.65
N GLN A 330 -2.86 57.63 -1.11
CA GLN A 330 -3.58 57.01 -2.25
C GLN A 330 -5.05 56.71 -1.91
N ILE A 331 -5.34 56.19 -0.72
CA ILE A 331 -6.71 55.91 -0.25
C ILE A 331 -7.52 57.21 -0.15
N ASP A 332 -6.95 58.27 0.41
CA ASP A 332 -7.59 59.58 0.54
C ASP A 332 -7.94 60.20 -0.83
N ASN A 333 -7.05 60.07 -1.81
CA ASN A 333 -7.31 60.52 -3.17
C ASN A 333 -8.44 59.72 -3.85
N LEU A 334 -8.49 58.39 -3.64
CA LEU A 334 -9.60 57.55 -4.13
C LEU A 334 -10.94 57.91 -3.47
N GLN A 335 -10.95 58.26 -2.17
CA GLN A 335 -12.17 58.72 -1.50
C GLN A 335 -12.68 60.06 -2.06
N ARG A 336 -11.78 61.00 -2.39
CA ARG A 336 -12.16 62.28 -3.04
C ARG A 336 -12.80 62.06 -4.42
N VAL A 337 -12.27 61.13 -5.22
CA VAL A 337 -12.87 60.74 -6.50
C VAL A 337 -14.26 60.11 -6.30
N LYS A 338 -14.40 59.21 -5.32
CA LYS A 338 -15.70 58.61 -4.97
C LYS A 338 -16.76 59.66 -4.60
N GLN A 339 -16.43 60.60 -3.72
CA GLN A 339 -17.39 61.65 -3.30
C GLN A 339 -17.85 62.54 -4.47
N LYS A 340 -16.98 62.80 -5.46
CA LYS A 340 -17.35 63.55 -6.67
C LYS A 340 -18.38 62.80 -7.51
N LEU A 341 -18.16 61.50 -7.74
CA LEU A 341 -19.09 60.64 -8.49
C LEU A 341 -20.43 60.42 -7.75
N GLU A 342 -20.42 60.34 -6.42
CA GLU A 342 -21.64 60.28 -5.61
C GLU A 342 -22.48 61.57 -5.70
N LYS A 343 -21.85 62.72 -5.96
CA LYS A 343 -22.54 64.00 -6.19
C LYS A 343 -23.12 64.11 -7.61
N GLU A 344 -22.35 63.76 -8.64
CA GLU A 344 -22.85 63.72 -10.03
C GLU A 344 -24.04 62.75 -10.17
N LYS A 345 -24.02 61.63 -9.42
CA LYS A 345 -25.15 60.68 -9.32
C LYS A 345 -26.40 61.26 -8.63
N SER A 346 -26.27 62.22 -7.72
CA SER A 346 -27.44 62.82 -7.04
C SER A 346 -28.08 63.91 -7.89
N GLU A 347 -27.30 64.64 -8.67
CA GLU A 347 -27.77 65.66 -9.62
C GLU A 347 -28.62 65.03 -10.74
N LEU A 348 -28.15 63.95 -11.37
CA LEU A 348 -28.90 63.16 -12.36
C LEU A 348 -30.19 62.51 -11.81
N ARG A 349 -30.33 62.37 -10.49
CA ARG A 349 -31.53 61.79 -9.87
C ARG A 349 -32.65 62.81 -9.71
N LEU A 350 -32.32 64.08 -9.49
CA LEU A 350 -33.29 65.17 -9.39
C LEU A 350 -33.96 65.46 -10.74
N GLU A 351 -33.21 65.36 -11.85
CA GLU A 351 -33.77 65.49 -13.21
C GLU A 351 -34.81 64.42 -13.55
N LEU A 352 -34.72 63.23 -12.93
CA LEU A 352 -35.66 62.13 -13.14
C LEU A 352 -36.99 62.36 -12.39
N ASP A 353 -36.92 62.83 -11.14
CA ASP A 353 -38.10 63.04 -10.30
C ASP A 353 -38.99 64.19 -10.84
N ASP A 354 -38.41 65.22 -11.46
CA ASP A 354 -39.13 66.33 -12.08
C ASP A 354 -39.97 65.89 -13.31
N VAL A 355 -39.52 64.86 -14.04
CA VAL A 355 -40.29 64.26 -15.14
C VAL A 355 -41.49 63.46 -14.62
N VAL A 356 -41.33 62.74 -13.49
CA VAL A 356 -42.42 61.99 -12.85
C VAL A 356 -43.50 62.92 -12.30
N SER A 357 -43.10 64.02 -11.66
CA SER A 357 -43.99 65.05 -11.11
C SER A 357 -44.97 65.60 -12.15
N ASN A 358 -44.48 65.90 -13.36
CA ASN A 358 -45.30 66.38 -14.48
C ASN A 358 -46.34 65.34 -14.95
N MET A 359 -46.06 64.03 -14.82
CA MET A 359 -46.99 62.98 -15.26
C MET A 359 -48.16 62.77 -14.27
N GLU A 360 -47.91 62.90 -12.96
CA GLU A 360 -48.98 62.81 -11.96
C GLU A 360 -50.03 63.94 -12.09
N GLN A 361 -49.57 65.14 -12.46
CA GLN A 361 -50.42 66.34 -12.46
C GLN A 361 -51.57 66.24 -13.49
N VAL A 362 -51.36 65.52 -14.59
CA VAL A 362 -52.38 65.24 -15.61
C VAL A 362 -53.43 64.25 -15.09
N SER A 363 -53.02 63.22 -14.33
CA SER A 363 -53.90 62.13 -13.87
C SER A 363 -55.03 62.63 -12.95
N LYS A 364 -54.69 63.51 -12.00
CA LYS A 364 -55.63 64.05 -10.98
C LYS A 364 -56.79 64.88 -11.57
N SER A 365 -56.73 65.28 -12.85
CA SER A 365 -57.78 66.06 -13.52
C SER A 365 -59.08 65.27 -13.80
N LYS A 366 -59.01 63.96 -14.06
CA LYS A 366 -60.19 63.16 -14.46
C LYS A 366 -61.07 62.69 -13.30
N ALA A 367 -60.51 62.50 -12.11
CA ALA A 367 -61.22 61.85 -11.00
C ALA A 367 -62.43 62.63 -10.45
N LYS A 368 -62.46 63.97 -10.62
CA LYS A 368 -63.39 64.84 -9.90
C LYS A 368 -64.84 64.83 -10.42
N ASN A 369 -65.08 64.34 -11.63
CA ASN A 369 -66.43 64.28 -12.22
C ASN A 369 -67.19 62.98 -11.92
N ALA A 370 -66.51 61.91 -11.49
CA ALA A 370 -67.14 60.60 -11.26
C ALA A 370 -68.09 60.61 -10.05
N LEU A 371 -67.79 61.40 -9.02
CA LEU A 371 -68.49 61.36 -7.73
C LEU A 371 -69.95 61.85 -7.78
N ALA A 372 -70.36 62.55 -8.84
CA ALA A 372 -71.75 62.97 -9.06
C ALA A 372 -72.65 61.82 -9.57
N HIS A 373 -72.10 60.86 -10.32
CA HIS A 373 -72.86 59.71 -10.81
C HIS A 373 -73.16 58.68 -9.72
N ALA A 374 -72.30 58.57 -8.70
CA ALA A 374 -72.43 57.58 -7.62
C ALA A 374 -73.78 57.65 -6.88
N VAL A 375 -74.38 58.84 -6.75
CA VAL A 375 -75.67 59.05 -6.06
C VAL A 375 -76.87 58.59 -6.91
N GLN A 376 -76.70 58.45 -8.24
CA GLN A 376 -77.66 57.73 -9.09
C GLN A 376 -77.33 56.23 -9.17
N SER A 377 -76.04 55.84 -9.13
CA SER A 377 -75.64 54.42 -9.07
C SER A 377 -76.31 53.72 -7.90
N ALA A 378 -76.28 54.30 -6.69
CA ALA A 378 -76.88 53.74 -5.48
C ALA A 378 -78.39 53.37 -5.55
N ARG A 379 -79.09 53.71 -6.64
CA ARG A 379 -80.45 53.23 -6.93
C ARG A 379 -80.48 52.09 -7.96
N HIS A 380 -79.55 52.05 -8.90
CA HIS A 380 -79.30 50.92 -9.79
C HIS A 380 -78.64 49.76 -9.04
N ASP A 381 -77.70 50.04 -8.13
CA ASP A 381 -76.99 49.06 -7.30
C ASP A 381 -77.97 48.18 -6.48
N SER A 382 -79.15 48.71 -6.13
CA SER A 382 -80.21 47.97 -5.42
C SER A 382 -81.10 47.08 -6.31
N ASP A 383 -81.03 47.24 -7.63
CA ASP A 383 -81.54 46.26 -8.59
C ASP A 383 -80.43 45.28 -8.99
N LEU A 384 -79.20 45.76 -9.18
CA LEU A 384 -78.02 44.95 -9.51
C LEU A 384 -77.70 43.91 -8.43
N LEU A 385 -77.88 44.23 -7.15
CA LEU A 385 -77.74 43.27 -6.03
C LEU A 385 -78.70 42.08 -6.08
N ARG A 386 -79.76 42.14 -6.89
CA ARG A 386 -80.69 41.03 -7.15
C ARG A 386 -80.14 40.11 -8.24
N GLU A 387 -79.65 40.70 -9.32
CA GLU A 387 -79.03 40.03 -10.46
C GLU A 387 -77.72 39.34 -10.03
N GLN A 388 -76.89 40.02 -9.23
CA GLN A 388 -75.68 39.47 -8.61
C GLN A 388 -75.94 38.27 -7.67
N TYR A 389 -77.12 38.20 -7.03
CA TYR A 389 -77.48 37.04 -6.21
C TYR A 389 -77.81 35.80 -7.06
N GLU A 390 -78.31 36.01 -8.28
CA GLU A 390 -78.57 34.93 -9.24
C GLU A 390 -77.25 34.52 -9.95
N GLU A 391 -76.40 35.49 -10.33
CA GLU A 391 -75.05 35.25 -10.85
C GLU A 391 -74.15 34.49 -9.85
N GLU A 392 -74.16 34.83 -8.56
CA GLU A 392 -73.36 34.12 -7.53
C GLU A 392 -73.77 32.63 -7.39
N GLN A 393 -75.05 32.29 -7.62
CA GLN A 393 -75.49 30.88 -7.61
C GLN A 393 -75.00 30.12 -8.84
N GLU A 394 -74.94 30.75 -10.01
CA GLU A 394 -74.34 30.15 -11.21
C GLU A 394 -72.81 30.06 -11.10
N ALA A 395 -72.13 31.11 -10.63
CA ALA A 395 -70.69 31.13 -10.39
C ALA A 395 -70.26 30.05 -9.39
N LYS A 396 -71.05 29.82 -8.34
CA LYS A 396 -70.87 28.70 -7.40
C LYS A 396 -71.02 27.34 -8.07
N ALA A 397 -72.00 27.18 -8.98
CA ALA A 397 -72.17 25.95 -9.75
C ALA A 397 -71.00 25.72 -10.74
N GLU A 398 -70.44 26.78 -11.33
CA GLU A 398 -69.25 26.72 -12.20
C GLU A 398 -67.98 26.39 -11.42
N LEU A 399 -67.75 27.01 -10.26
CA LEU A 399 -66.65 26.68 -9.35
C LEU A 399 -66.69 25.20 -8.91
N GLN A 400 -67.89 24.66 -8.66
CA GLN A 400 -68.05 23.25 -8.32
C GLN A 400 -67.73 22.31 -9.50
N ARG A 401 -67.97 22.73 -10.75
CA ARG A 401 -67.52 22.01 -11.97
C ARG A 401 -66.01 22.12 -12.19
N SER A 402 -65.42 23.31 -12.01
CA SER A 402 -63.98 23.52 -12.22
C SER A 402 -63.14 22.76 -11.20
N LEU A 403 -63.57 22.69 -9.94
CA LEU A 403 -62.98 21.86 -8.89
C LEU A 403 -62.99 20.37 -9.27
N SER A 404 -64.10 19.87 -9.80
CA SER A 404 -64.19 18.47 -10.28
C SER A 404 -63.23 18.19 -11.44
N LYS A 405 -63.00 19.17 -12.32
CA LYS A 405 -62.08 19.05 -13.46
C LYS A 405 -60.62 19.08 -13.00
N ALA A 406 -60.25 20.02 -12.14
CA ALA A 406 -58.90 20.12 -11.56
C ALA A 406 -58.51 18.83 -10.80
N ASN A 407 -59.43 18.24 -10.04
CA ASN A 407 -59.18 16.95 -9.37
C ASN A 407 -58.90 15.80 -10.36
N SER A 408 -59.56 15.78 -11.52
CA SER A 408 -59.30 14.76 -12.56
C SER A 408 -57.94 14.97 -13.26
N GLU A 409 -57.52 16.22 -13.45
CA GLU A 409 -56.22 16.56 -14.04
C GLU A 409 -55.07 16.23 -13.07
N VAL A 410 -55.23 16.49 -11.77
CA VAL A 410 -54.27 16.07 -10.71
C VAL A 410 -54.09 14.55 -10.67
N ALA A 411 -55.16 13.77 -10.88
CA ALA A 411 -55.07 12.30 -10.93
C ALA A 411 -54.27 11.79 -12.15
N GLN A 412 -54.41 12.44 -13.32
CA GLN A 412 -53.62 12.12 -14.52
C GLN A 412 -52.14 12.50 -14.36
N TRP A 413 -51.84 13.65 -13.74
CA TRP A 413 -50.44 14.04 -13.50
C TRP A 413 -49.73 13.07 -12.57
N ARG A 414 -50.38 12.56 -11.51
CA ARG A 414 -49.79 11.55 -10.61
C ARG A 414 -49.36 10.28 -11.36
N THR A 415 -50.27 9.63 -12.07
CA THR A 415 -49.99 8.39 -12.82
C THR A 415 -48.91 8.59 -13.90
N LYS A 416 -48.86 9.78 -14.52
CA LYS A 416 -47.80 10.09 -15.49
C LYS A 416 -46.43 10.25 -14.85
N TYR A 417 -46.31 11.03 -13.77
CA TYR A 417 -45.04 11.20 -13.06
C TYR A 417 -44.55 9.91 -12.40
N GLU A 418 -45.45 9.07 -11.93
CA GLU A 418 -45.16 7.74 -11.39
C GLU A 418 -44.55 6.82 -12.46
N THR A 419 -45.09 6.83 -13.69
CA THR A 419 -44.55 6.06 -14.83
C THR A 419 -43.20 6.59 -15.30
N ASP A 420 -43.07 7.92 -15.49
CA ASP A 420 -41.83 8.57 -15.95
C ASP A 420 -40.70 8.45 -14.92
N ALA A 421 -41.01 8.32 -13.63
CA ALA A 421 -40.03 8.12 -12.56
C ALA A 421 -39.43 6.70 -12.60
N ILE A 422 -40.26 5.66 -12.74
CA ILE A 422 -39.83 4.26 -12.77
C ILE A 422 -38.82 4.02 -13.91
N GLN A 423 -39.13 4.48 -15.12
CA GLN A 423 -38.23 4.32 -16.27
C GLN A 423 -36.88 5.01 -16.05
N ARG A 424 -36.86 6.19 -15.43
CA ARG A 424 -35.60 6.88 -15.09
C ARG A 424 -34.80 6.17 -14.01
N THR A 425 -35.44 5.53 -13.04
CA THR A 425 -34.70 4.69 -12.07
C THR A 425 -34.09 3.46 -12.73
N GLU A 426 -34.78 2.80 -13.67
CA GLU A 426 -34.24 1.66 -14.43
C GLU A 426 -33.03 2.09 -15.30
N GLU A 427 -33.14 3.20 -16.04
CA GLU A 427 -32.02 3.76 -16.83
C GLU A 427 -30.81 4.12 -15.94
N LEU A 428 -31.05 4.64 -14.74
CA LEU A 428 -30.01 5.06 -13.80
C LEU A 428 -29.33 3.87 -13.11
N GLU A 429 -30.06 2.81 -12.74
CA GLU A 429 -29.44 1.56 -12.27
C GLU A 429 -28.59 0.90 -13.35
N ASP A 430 -29.09 0.85 -14.59
CA ASP A 430 -28.37 0.23 -15.71
C ASP A 430 -27.16 1.06 -16.16
N ALA A 431 -27.15 2.38 -15.91
CA ALA A 431 -25.98 3.24 -16.02
C ALA A 431 -24.99 3.02 -14.86
N LYS A 432 -25.48 2.97 -13.61
CA LYS A 432 -24.68 2.71 -12.40
C LYS A 432 -23.94 1.37 -12.49
N LYS A 433 -24.59 0.32 -13.00
CA LYS A 433 -24.00 -1.00 -13.23
C LYS A 433 -22.86 -0.96 -14.25
N LYS A 434 -23.00 -0.19 -15.34
CA LYS A 434 -21.94 0.00 -16.35
C LYS A 434 -20.78 0.85 -15.83
N LEU A 435 -21.03 1.78 -14.91
CA LEU A 435 -19.98 2.53 -14.22
C LEU A 435 -19.22 1.67 -13.20
N ALA A 436 -19.93 0.83 -12.43
CA ALA A 436 -19.31 -0.10 -11.49
C ALA A 436 -18.37 -1.11 -12.19
N GLN A 437 -18.79 -1.70 -13.33
CA GLN A 437 -17.92 -2.56 -14.11
C GLN A 437 -16.66 -1.82 -14.60
N ARG A 438 -16.82 -0.60 -15.13
CA ARG A 438 -15.68 0.22 -15.61
C ARG A 438 -14.74 0.67 -14.48
N LEU A 439 -15.24 0.77 -13.25
CA LEU A 439 -14.42 1.04 -12.08
C LEU A 439 -13.56 -0.19 -11.76
N GLN A 440 -14.18 -1.38 -11.66
CA GLN A 440 -13.46 -2.64 -11.48
C GLN A 440 -12.42 -2.90 -12.59
N ASP A 441 -12.79 -2.74 -13.86
CA ASP A 441 -11.89 -2.91 -15.01
C ASP A 441 -10.67 -1.97 -14.93
N ALA A 442 -10.82 -0.80 -14.28
CA ALA A 442 -9.75 0.18 -14.08
C ALA A 442 -8.92 -0.11 -12.81
N GLU A 443 -9.54 -0.60 -11.74
CA GLU A 443 -8.88 -1.04 -10.51
C GLU A 443 -7.96 -2.23 -10.79
N GLU A 444 -8.44 -3.26 -11.49
CA GLU A 444 -7.63 -4.41 -11.94
C GLU A 444 -6.44 -3.96 -12.82
N ALA A 445 -6.64 -2.95 -13.67
CA ALA A 445 -5.56 -2.37 -14.49
C ALA A 445 -4.53 -1.60 -13.64
N VAL A 446 -4.96 -0.89 -12.60
CA VAL A 446 -4.07 -0.18 -11.65
C VAL A 446 -3.25 -1.18 -10.82
N GLU A 447 -3.86 -2.27 -10.35
CA GLU A 447 -3.14 -3.34 -9.64
C GLU A 447 -2.07 -3.99 -10.54
N ALA A 448 -2.41 -4.30 -11.80
CA ALA A 448 -1.46 -4.84 -12.77
C ALA A 448 -0.28 -3.88 -13.06
N VAL A 449 -0.53 -2.56 -13.09
CA VAL A 449 0.52 -1.55 -13.21
C VAL A 449 1.37 -1.47 -11.93
N ASN A 450 0.77 -1.46 -10.74
CA ASN A 450 1.49 -1.43 -9.46
C ASN A 450 2.39 -2.65 -9.26
N ALA A 451 1.91 -3.85 -9.59
CA ALA A 451 2.71 -5.07 -9.58
C ALA A 451 3.94 -4.96 -10.53
N LYS A 452 3.76 -4.35 -11.70
CA LYS A 452 4.84 -4.07 -12.65
C LYS A 452 5.82 -3.02 -12.12
N CYS A 453 5.36 -1.95 -11.49
CA CYS A 453 6.21 -0.94 -10.83
C CYS A 453 7.08 -1.58 -9.74
N SER A 454 6.50 -2.38 -8.83
CA SER A 454 7.28 -3.09 -7.79
C SER A 454 8.31 -4.05 -8.38
N SER A 455 8.03 -4.68 -9.53
CA SER A 455 9.02 -5.49 -10.24
C SER A 455 10.19 -4.66 -10.79
N LEU A 456 9.90 -3.46 -11.33
CA LEU A 456 10.90 -2.53 -11.85
C LEU A 456 11.76 -1.93 -10.73
N GLU A 457 11.18 -1.57 -9.59
CA GLU A 457 11.91 -1.10 -8.40
C GLU A 457 12.90 -2.15 -7.88
N LYS A 458 12.51 -3.43 -7.88
CA LYS A 458 13.42 -4.54 -7.54
C LYS A 458 14.57 -4.66 -8.54
N THR A 459 14.31 -4.48 -9.85
CA THR A 459 15.39 -4.44 -10.84
C THR A 459 16.27 -3.19 -10.73
N LYS A 460 15.72 -2.03 -10.35
CA LYS A 460 16.47 -0.79 -10.09
C LYS A 460 17.46 -0.99 -8.95
N HIS A 461 17.01 -1.49 -7.80
CA HIS A 461 17.90 -1.79 -6.67
C HIS A 461 18.98 -2.80 -7.07
N ARG A 462 18.62 -3.88 -7.78
CA ARG A 462 19.60 -4.87 -8.25
C ARG A 462 20.69 -4.26 -9.15
N LEU A 463 20.32 -3.36 -10.07
CA LEU A 463 21.26 -2.63 -10.94
C LEU A 463 22.06 -1.56 -10.17
N GLN A 464 21.48 -0.94 -9.15
CA GLN A 464 22.16 0.04 -8.32
C GLN A 464 23.26 -0.62 -7.48
N ASN A 465 22.98 -1.77 -6.85
CA ASN A 465 23.99 -2.58 -6.17
C ASN A 465 25.12 -3.02 -7.15
N GLU A 466 24.78 -3.43 -8.38
CA GLU A 466 25.79 -3.77 -9.39
C GLU A 466 26.68 -2.56 -9.80
N ILE A 467 26.14 -1.33 -9.76
CA ILE A 467 26.91 -0.09 -9.97
C ILE A 467 27.82 0.21 -8.78
N GLU A 468 27.31 0.05 -7.55
CA GLU A 468 28.07 0.25 -6.31
C GLU A 468 29.25 -0.73 -6.20
N ASP A 469 29.05 -2.02 -6.51
CA ASP A 469 30.12 -3.03 -6.61
C ASP A 469 31.17 -2.65 -7.67
N LEU A 470 30.74 -2.21 -8.86
CA LEU A 470 31.64 -1.77 -9.94
C LEU A 470 32.43 -0.50 -9.58
N MET A 471 31.84 0.43 -8.82
CA MET A 471 32.55 1.61 -8.31
C MET A 471 33.68 1.20 -7.36
N VAL A 472 33.43 0.26 -6.43
CA VAL A 472 34.45 -0.26 -5.51
C VAL A 472 35.61 -0.93 -6.26
N ASP A 473 35.33 -1.71 -7.31
CA ASP A 473 36.40 -2.31 -8.13
C ASP A 473 37.17 -1.27 -8.96
N VAL A 474 36.53 -0.19 -9.41
CA VAL A 474 37.22 0.94 -10.07
C VAL A 474 38.12 1.70 -9.09
N GLU A 475 37.65 2.01 -7.89
CA GLU A 475 38.48 2.64 -6.84
C GLU A 475 39.69 1.76 -6.47
N ARG A 476 39.47 0.45 -6.31
CA ARG A 476 40.51 -0.54 -6.05
C ARG A 476 41.54 -0.64 -7.18
N SER A 477 41.08 -0.57 -8.43
CA SER A 477 41.94 -0.53 -9.62
C SER A 477 42.79 0.75 -9.66
N ASN A 478 42.18 1.91 -9.42
CA ASN A 478 42.87 3.20 -9.35
C ASN A 478 43.91 3.24 -8.21
N ALA A 479 43.59 2.69 -7.03
CA ALA A 479 44.53 2.56 -5.92
C ALA A 479 45.73 1.65 -6.28
N ALA A 480 45.49 0.55 -7.00
CA ALA A 480 46.55 -0.32 -7.50
C ALA A 480 47.42 0.38 -8.56
N ALA A 481 46.82 1.15 -9.48
CA ALA A 481 47.54 1.94 -10.47
C ALA A 481 48.43 3.02 -9.83
N ALA A 482 47.91 3.77 -8.85
CA ALA A 482 48.69 4.76 -8.09
C ALA A 482 49.84 4.11 -7.29
N ALA A 483 49.64 2.91 -6.74
CA ALA A 483 50.69 2.15 -6.07
C ALA A 483 51.76 1.62 -7.04
N LEU A 484 51.40 1.32 -8.29
CA LEU A 484 52.35 0.95 -9.35
C LEU A 484 53.14 2.16 -9.85
N ASP A 485 52.50 3.30 -10.11
CA ASP A 485 53.20 4.53 -10.51
C ASP A 485 54.18 5.02 -9.43
N LYS A 486 53.78 4.97 -8.15
CA LYS A 486 54.69 5.25 -7.02
C LYS A 486 55.89 4.29 -6.97
N LYS A 487 55.72 3.02 -7.36
CA LYS A 487 56.85 2.07 -7.51
C LYS A 487 57.72 2.40 -8.72
N GLN A 488 57.12 2.77 -9.85
CA GLN A 488 57.83 3.16 -11.08
C GLN A 488 58.75 4.36 -10.82
N ARG A 489 58.21 5.46 -10.26
CA ARG A 489 58.98 6.65 -9.88
C ARG A 489 60.12 6.33 -8.91
N ASN A 490 59.94 5.38 -7.99
CA ASN A 490 61.00 4.90 -7.10
C ASN A 490 62.10 4.13 -7.86
N PHE A 491 61.74 3.26 -8.80
CA PHE A 491 62.72 2.57 -9.65
C PHE A 491 63.50 3.55 -10.54
N ASP A 492 62.82 4.53 -11.14
CA ASP A 492 63.46 5.55 -11.98
C ASP A 492 64.42 6.43 -11.18
N LYS A 493 64.06 6.80 -9.94
CA LYS A 493 64.97 7.50 -9.01
C LYS A 493 66.20 6.65 -8.69
N VAL A 494 66.02 5.37 -8.35
CA VAL A 494 67.14 4.46 -8.06
C VAL A 494 68.04 4.25 -9.29
N LEU A 495 67.46 4.13 -10.49
CA LEU A 495 68.23 4.07 -11.75
C LEU A 495 69.00 5.37 -12.01
N SER A 496 68.44 6.53 -11.69
CA SER A 496 69.15 7.82 -11.80
C SER A 496 70.32 7.92 -10.82
N GLU A 497 70.12 7.50 -9.56
CA GLU A 497 71.18 7.46 -8.55
C GLU A 497 72.33 6.51 -8.93
N TRP A 498 72.03 5.37 -9.56
CA TRP A 498 73.04 4.44 -10.06
C TRP A 498 73.77 4.95 -11.31
N LYS A 499 73.08 5.65 -12.22
CA LYS A 499 73.72 6.33 -13.36
C LYS A 499 74.70 7.39 -12.88
N GLN A 500 74.28 8.27 -11.97
CA GLN A 500 75.14 9.31 -11.40
C GLN A 500 76.40 8.70 -10.75
N LYS A 501 76.25 7.66 -9.91
CA LYS A 501 77.40 6.98 -9.28
C LYS A 501 78.35 6.34 -10.30
N TYR A 502 77.82 5.83 -11.41
CA TYR A 502 78.65 5.30 -12.50
C TYR A 502 79.42 6.41 -13.22
N GLU A 503 78.77 7.53 -13.52
CA GLU A 503 79.38 8.71 -14.16
C GLU A 503 80.47 9.33 -13.25
N GLU A 504 80.18 9.51 -11.95
CA GLU A 504 81.15 9.94 -10.94
C GLU A 504 82.37 9.01 -10.91
N SER A 505 82.15 7.68 -10.76
CA SER A 505 83.23 6.68 -10.75
C SER A 505 84.06 6.68 -12.04
N GLN A 506 83.42 6.91 -13.20
CA GLN A 506 84.09 7.02 -14.50
C GLN A 506 84.98 8.27 -14.57
N THR A 507 84.52 9.41 -14.07
CA THR A 507 85.34 10.64 -14.03
C THR A 507 86.53 10.52 -13.08
N GLU A 508 86.37 9.85 -11.93
CA GLU A 508 87.47 9.57 -10.98
C GLU A 508 88.52 8.62 -11.59
N LEU A 509 88.07 7.56 -12.27
CA LEU A 509 88.95 6.65 -13.02
C LEU A 509 89.74 7.38 -14.11
N GLU A 510 89.10 8.27 -14.87
CA GLU A 510 89.78 9.09 -15.88
C GLU A 510 90.76 10.10 -15.26
N SER A 511 90.44 10.66 -14.09
CA SER A 511 91.34 11.54 -13.35
C SER A 511 92.60 10.77 -12.90
N SER A 512 92.43 9.63 -12.24
CA SER A 512 93.52 8.74 -11.80
C SER A 512 94.39 8.27 -12.97
N GLN A 513 93.79 8.00 -14.13
CA GLN A 513 94.54 7.68 -15.35
C GLN A 513 95.34 8.87 -15.91
N LYS A 514 94.84 10.10 -15.82
CA LYS A 514 95.57 11.32 -16.22
C LYS A 514 96.74 11.56 -15.27
N GLU A 515 96.53 11.42 -13.95
CA GLU A 515 97.56 11.53 -12.93
C GLU A 515 98.67 10.48 -13.11
N ALA A 516 98.31 9.21 -13.29
CA ALA A 516 99.29 8.14 -13.52
C ALA A 516 100.16 8.37 -14.78
N ARG A 517 99.58 8.96 -15.84
CA ARG A 517 100.34 9.38 -17.04
C ARG A 517 101.27 10.56 -16.75
N SER A 518 100.83 11.51 -15.90
CA SER A 518 101.67 12.63 -15.44
C SER A 518 102.87 12.13 -14.61
N LEU A 519 102.62 11.32 -13.59
CA LEU A 519 103.65 10.72 -12.73
C LEU A 519 104.63 9.85 -13.53
N GLY A 520 104.15 9.08 -14.51
CA GLY A 520 105.02 8.35 -15.44
C GLY A 520 105.92 9.26 -16.28
N THR A 521 105.43 10.43 -16.66
CA THR A 521 106.20 11.46 -17.39
C THR A 521 107.23 12.14 -16.49
N GLU A 522 106.88 12.42 -15.23
CA GLU A 522 107.82 12.97 -14.24
C GLU A 522 108.92 11.98 -13.86
N LEU A 523 108.59 10.70 -13.68
CA LEU A 523 109.56 9.64 -13.43
C LEU A 523 110.54 9.49 -14.61
N PHE A 524 110.08 9.68 -15.84
CA PHE A 524 110.96 9.72 -17.02
C PHE A 524 111.88 10.96 -17.04
N LYS A 525 111.36 12.16 -16.72
CA LYS A 525 112.18 13.38 -16.55
C LYS A 525 113.24 13.20 -15.46
N LEU A 526 112.88 12.60 -14.33
CA LEU A 526 113.77 12.38 -13.20
C LEU A 526 114.89 11.38 -13.53
N LYS A 527 114.58 10.28 -14.23
CA LYS A 527 115.59 9.36 -14.78
C LYS A 527 116.59 10.07 -15.69
N ASN A 528 116.10 10.85 -16.66
CA ASN A 528 116.93 11.61 -17.58
C ASN A 528 117.84 12.63 -16.84
N SER A 529 117.34 13.26 -15.77
CA SER A 529 118.13 14.15 -14.91
C SER A 529 119.18 13.39 -14.08
N TYR A 530 118.88 12.17 -13.63
CA TYR A 530 119.80 11.32 -12.88
C TYR A 530 120.92 10.78 -13.79
N GLU A 531 120.57 10.33 -14.99
CA GLU A 531 121.52 9.90 -16.04
C GLU A 531 122.51 11.04 -16.37
N LYS A 532 122.01 12.25 -16.64
CA LYS A 532 122.86 13.44 -16.82
C LYS A 532 123.76 13.73 -15.62
N SER A 533 123.28 13.52 -14.39
CA SER A 533 124.09 13.73 -13.18
C SER A 533 125.22 12.70 -13.06
N LEU A 534 125.02 11.47 -13.55
CA LEU A 534 126.08 10.47 -13.65
C LEU A 534 127.11 10.86 -14.72
N ASP A 535 126.70 11.36 -15.89
CA ASP A 535 127.62 11.84 -16.94
C ASP A 535 128.51 12.99 -16.44
N HIS A 536 127.95 13.93 -15.66
CA HIS A 536 128.72 15.00 -15.02
C HIS A 536 129.71 14.44 -13.99
N LEU A 537 129.30 13.45 -13.19
CA LEU A 537 130.19 12.79 -12.22
C LEU A 537 131.32 12.00 -12.90
N GLU A 538 131.08 11.37 -14.04
CA GLU A 538 132.15 10.77 -14.85
C GLU A 538 133.11 11.81 -15.42
N THR A 539 132.58 12.94 -15.90
CA THR A 539 133.39 14.04 -16.43
C THR A 539 134.31 14.62 -15.36
N MET A 540 133.76 14.95 -14.18
CA MET A 540 134.52 15.44 -13.01
C MET A 540 135.59 14.45 -12.52
N LYS A 541 135.38 13.13 -12.67
CA LYS A 541 136.39 12.10 -12.37
C LYS A 541 137.54 12.08 -13.38
N ARG A 542 137.25 12.32 -14.66
CA ARG A 542 138.28 12.44 -15.71
C ARG A 542 139.10 13.72 -15.51
N GLU A 543 138.45 14.84 -15.24
CA GLU A 543 139.11 16.12 -14.93
C GLU A 543 140.01 16.04 -13.69
N ASN A 544 139.56 15.43 -12.59
CA ASN A 544 140.41 15.19 -11.42
C ASN A 544 141.66 14.36 -11.76
N LYS A 545 141.53 13.33 -12.61
CA LYS A 545 142.67 12.52 -13.04
C LYS A 545 143.66 13.35 -13.87
N ASN A 546 143.18 14.16 -14.80
CA ASN A 546 144.03 15.04 -15.61
C ASN A 546 144.77 16.07 -14.73
N LEU A 547 144.08 16.70 -13.77
CA LEU A 547 144.71 17.62 -12.82
C LEU A 547 145.73 16.93 -11.91
N GLN A 548 145.49 15.66 -11.54
CA GLN A 548 146.45 14.86 -10.78
C GLN A 548 147.71 14.52 -11.60
N GLU A 549 147.58 14.38 -12.93
CA GLU A 549 148.69 14.21 -13.86
C GLU A 549 149.45 15.54 -14.06
N GLU A 550 148.77 16.67 -14.28
CA GLU A 550 149.39 18.01 -14.36
C GLU A 550 150.16 18.39 -13.08
N ILE A 551 149.63 18.04 -11.89
CA ILE A 551 150.33 18.28 -10.62
C ILE A 551 151.61 17.42 -10.51
N SER A 552 151.64 16.23 -11.11
CA SER A 552 152.86 15.42 -11.19
C SER A 552 153.91 16.10 -12.07
N ASP A 553 153.52 16.48 -13.30
CA ASP A 553 154.41 17.11 -14.28
C ASP A 553 154.98 18.45 -13.78
N LEU A 554 154.16 19.28 -13.12
CA LEU A 554 154.60 20.54 -12.53
C LEU A 554 155.52 20.34 -11.31
N THR A 555 155.34 19.26 -10.55
CA THR A 555 156.24 18.89 -9.45
C THR A 555 157.61 18.46 -9.99
N GLU A 556 157.65 17.78 -11.14
CA GLU A 556 158.89 17.38 -11.81
C GLU A 556 159.62 18.61 -12.41
N GLN A 557 158.90 19.49 -13.13
CA GLN A 557 159.49 20.72 -13.69
C GLN A 557 160.11 21.67 -12.63
N LEU A 558 159.46 21.81 -11.47
CA LEU A 558 159.98 22.60 -10.35
C LEU A 558 161.25 22.02 -9.72
N GLY A 559 161.58 20.75 -9.99
CA GLY A 559 162.84 20.12 -9.58
C GLY A 559 164.04 20.53 -10.43
N GLU A 560 163.85 20.90 -11.70
CA GLU A 560 164.94 21.03 -12.67
C GLU A 560 165.33 22.49 -13.04
N THR A 561 164.41 23.45 -12.95
CA THR A 561 164.61 24.79 -13.57
C THR A 561 164.99 25.92 -12.61
N GLY A 562 166.28 26.25 -12.51
CA GLY A 562 166.76 27.48 -11.83
C GLY A 562 168.13 28.03 -12.27
N LYS A 563 168.17 28.93 -13.29
CA LYS A 563 169.28 29.85 -13.75
C LYS A 563 168.86 30.74 -14.99
N SER A 564 169.22 32.05 -15.13
CA SER A 564 169.34 32.96 -16.38
C SER A 564 168.72 34.43 -16.38
N ILE A 565 168.90 35.26 -17.45
CA ILE A 565 168.89 36.78 -17.60
C ILE A 565 168.74 37.29 -19.11
N HIS A 566 168.54 38.57 -19.58
CA HIS A 566 167.72 39.81 -19.29
C HIS A 566 167.95 41.01 -20.33
N GLU A 567 167.11 42.10 -20.38
CA GLU A 567 167.33 43.53 -20.93
C GLU A 567 167.44 43.86 -22.49
N LEU A 568 167.51 45.08 -23.14
CA LEU A 568 167.00 46.54 -23.17
C LEU A 568 167.58 47.31 -24.47
N GLU A 569 167.34 48.56 -25.00
CA GLU A 569 166.25 49.61 -25.18
C GLU A 569 166.69 50.86 -26.11
N LYS A 570 165.80 51.84 -26.53
CA LYS A 570 165.97 53.25 -27.12
C LYS A 570 166.40 53.49 -28.63
N GLY A 571 166.29 54.66 -29.35
CA GLY A 571 165.60 56.01 -29.25
C GLY A 571 166.01 57.18 -30.26
N THR A 572 165.26 58.32 -30.38
CA THR A 572 165.63 59.80 -30.70
C THR A 572 165.74 60.54 -32.13
N PRO A 573 165.75 61.95 -32.24
CA PRO A 573 165.66 62.86 -33.47
C PRO A 573 166.61 64.16 -33.59
N GLU A 574 166.47 65.15 -34.58
CA GLU A 574 166.62 66.70 -34.51
C GLU A 574 167.09 67.68 -35.71
N HIS A 575 166.62 68.98 -35.68
CA HIS A 575 167.11 70.40 -36.03
C HIS A 575 167.36 71.11 -37.45
N GLU A 576 167.63 72.47 -37.45
CA GLU A 576 167.49 73.57 -38.50
C GLU A 576 168.79 74.45 -38.77
N GLU A 577 168.94 75.72 -39.29
CA GLU A 577 168.15 76.95 -39.70
C GLU A 577 169.01 77.98 -40.56
N GLY A 578 168.50 79.14 -41.09
CA GLY A 578 169.33 80.27 -41.66
C GLY A 578 168.65 81.46 -42.45
N LYS A 579 169.15 82.72 -42.35
CA LYS A 579 168.46 83.97 -42.86
C LYS A 579 169.35 85.13 -43.43
N ILE A 580 168.70 86.22 -43.89
CA ILE A 580 169.18 87.59 -44.28
C ILE A 580 169.66 87.80 -45.75
N LEU A 581 168.72 87.69 -46.70
CA LEU A 581 168.71 88.45 -47.97
C LEU A 581 167.26 88.90 -48.35
N ARG A 582 166.38 88.96 -47.35
CA ARG A 582 164.92 88.80 -47.52
C ARG A 582 164.17 90.14 -47.63
N THR A 583 164.72 91.17 -46.97
CA THR A 583 164.06 92.46 -46.66
C THR A 583 163.71 93.35 -47.85
N GLN A 584 164.20 93.05 -49.05
CA GLN A 584 163.93 93.84 -50.27
C GLN A 584 162.93 93.17 -51.23
N LEU A 585 162.63 91.88 -51.04
CA LEU A 585 161.45 91.23 -51.63
C LEU A 585 160.18 91.53 -50.82
N GLU A 586 160.33 91.63 -49.49
CA GLU A 586 159.25 91.85 -48.52
C GLU A 586 158.35 93.05 -48.88
N PHE A 587 158.89 94.16 -49.41
CA PHE A 587 158.06 95.32 -49.77
C PHE A 587 157.07 95.06 -50.93
N ASN A 588 157.52 94.39 -52.00
CA ASN A 588 156.63 94.02 -53.10
C ASN A 588 155.66 92.92 -52.68
N GLN A 589 156.10 92.02 -51.79
CA GLN A 589 155.26 90.97 -51.23
C GLN A 589 154.13 91.55 -50.35
N ILE A 590 154.40 92.58 -49.54
CA ILE A 590 153.37 93.29 -48.74
C ILE A 590 152.25 93.87 -49.62
N LYS A 591 152.56 94.39 -50.82
CA LYS A 591 151.51 94.89 -51.73
C LYS A 591 150.64 93.75 -52.26
N ALA A 592 151.25 92.65 -52.70
CA ALA A 592 150.52 91.46 -53.13
C ALA A 592 149.69 90.85 -51.99
N ASP A 593 150.21 90.83 -50.76
CA ASP A 593 149.50 90.35 -49.57
C ASP A 593 148.28 91.23 -49.21
N ILE A 594 148.30 92.54 -49.51
CA ILE A 594 147.13 93.42 -49.30
C ILE A 594 146.05 93.14 -50.35
N GLU A 595 146.43 92.99 -51.62
CA GLU A 595 145.50 92.63 -52.70
C GLU A 595 144.92 91.22 -52.48
N ARG A 596 145.72 90.27 -51.98
CA ARG A 596 145.27 88.94 -51.58
C ARG A 596 144.30 88.98 -50.39
N LYS A 597 144.60 89.78 -49.35
CA LYS A 597 143.72 89.95 -48.17
C LYS A 597 142.39 90.60 -48.48
N LEU A 598 142.31 91.44 -49.51
CA LEU A 598 141.04 91.95 -50.04
C LEU A 598 140.22 90.80 -50.63
N SER A 599 140.80 90.00 -51.53
CA SER A 599 140.14 88.82 -52.11
C SER A 599 139.70 87.81 -51.03
N GLU A 600 140.55 87.53 -50.03
CA GLU A 600 140.21 86.68 -48.88
C GLU A 600 139.02 87.24 -48.08
N LYS A 601 138.90 88.57 -47.95
CA LYS A 601 137.77 89.19 -47.24
C LYS A 601 136.49 89.23 -48.05
N ASP A 602 136.56 89.40 -49.37
CA ASP A 602 135.40 89.29 -50.24
C ASP A 602 134.87 87.84 -50.28
N GLU A 603 135.77 86.84 -50.30
CA GLU A 603 135.41 85.42 -50.17
C GLU A 603 134.81 85.08 -48.78
N GLU A 604 135.35 85.62 -47.69
CA GLU A 604 134.74 85.50 -46.35
C GLU A 604 133.33 86.13 -46.31
N MET A 605 133.13 87.30 -46.90
CA MET A 605 131.82 87.96 -46.95
C MET A 605 130.81 87.18 -47.78
N GLU A 606 131.19 86.66 -48.95
CA GLU A 606 130.33 85.75 -49.72
C GLU A 606 130.00 84.49 -48.93
N GLN A 607 130.98 83.86 -48.28
CA GLN A 607 130.75 82.65 -47.50
C GLN A 607 129.83 82.92 -46.28
N THR A 608 129.95 84.08 -45.63
CA THR A 608 129.01 84.51 -44.58
C THR A 608 127.60 84.72 -45.14
N ASN A 609 127.43 85.38 -46.29
CA ASN A 609 126.12 85.55 -46.94
C ASN A 609 125.49 84.20 -47.33
N ARG A 610 126.25 83.27 -47.91
CA ARG A 610 125.79 81.91 -48.23
C ARG A 610 125.36 81.14 -46.98
N ASN A 611 126.08 81.29 -45.87
CA ASN A 611 125.72 80.67 -44.59
C ASN A 611 124.46 81.29 -43.98
N GLN A 612 124.29 82.61 -44.06
CA GLN A 612 123.06 83.29 -43.61
C GLN A 612 121.85 82.86 -44.45
N GLN A 613 121.97 82.77 -45.77
CA GLN A 613 120.89 82.28 -46.64
C GLN A 613 120.46 80.85 -46.26
N ARG A 614 121.41 79.92 -46.07
CA ARG A 614 121.10 78.55 -45.62
C ARG A 614 120.36 78.52 -44.29
N VAL A 615 120.68 79.40 -43.35
CA VAL A 615 119.97 79.52 -42.07
C VAL A 615 118.54 80.03 -42.28
N VAL A 616 118.33 81.01 -43.16
CA VAL A 616 117.00 81.50 -43.53
C VAL A 616 116.17 80.38 -44.20
N ASP A 617 116.74 79.67 -45.18
CA ASP A 617 116.08 78.56 -45.89
C ASP A 617 115.68 77.43 -44.92
N THR A 618 116.55 77.13 -43.95
CA THR A 618 116.30 76.11 -42.91
C THR A 618 115.18 76.53 -41.96
N LEU A 619 115.21 77.79 -41.50
CA LEU A 619 114.17 78.36 -40.63
C LEU A 619 112.81 78.44 -41.34
N GLN A 620 112.78 78.83 -42.62
CA GLN A 620 111.56 78.83 -43.42
C GLN A 620 111.01 77.40 -43.58
N THR A 621 111.85 76.42 -43.91
CA THR A 621 111.46 75.01 -44.03
C THR A 621 110.86 74.48 -42.72
N SER A 622 111.47 74.84 -41.58
CA SER A 622 110.95 74.50 -40.25
C SER A 622 109.59 75.14 -39.97
N LEU A 623 109.44 76.43 -40.25
CA LEU A 623 108.19 77.17 -40.05
C LEU A 623 107.05 76.67 -40.93
N GLU A 624 107.34 76.30 -42.19
CA GLU A 624 106.37 75.66 -43.07
C GLU A 624 105.93 74.28 -42.55
N SER A 625 106.86 73.49 -42.03
CA SER A 625 106.56 72.17 -41.44
C SER A 625 105.69 72.30 -40.18
N GLU A 626 106.04 73.23 -39.29
CA GLU A 626 105.25 73.54 -38.08
C GLU A 626 103.85 74.03 -38.45
N THR A 627 103.74 74.92 -39.44
CA THR A 627 102.46 75.46 -39.93
C THR A 627 101.56 74.35 -40.52
N ARG A 628 102.13 73.38 -41.24
CA ARG A 628 101.38 72.21 -41.75
C ARG A 628 100.88 71.34 -40.59
N SER A 629 101.77 70.95 -39.67
CA SER A 629 101.44 70.15 -38.48
C SER A 629 100.33 70.79 -37.63
N ARG A 630 100.46 72.08 -37.33
CA ARG A 630 99.44 72.86 -36.60
C ARG A 630 98.07 72.87 -37.30
N ASN A 631 98.05 73.02 -38.62
CA ASN A 631 96.80 73.01 -39.40
C ASN A 631 96.14 71.62 -39.45
N GLU A 632 96.95 70.55 -39.48
CA GLU A 632 96.47 69.17 -39.42
C GLU A 632 95.88 68.84 -38.04
N ALA A 633 96.56 69.20 -36.95
CA ALA A 633 96.04 69.11 -35.59
C ALA A 633 94.73 69.90 -35.40
N LEU A 634 94.62 71.10 -35.97
CA LEU A 634 93.39 71.89 -35.98
C LEU A 634 92.23 71.23 -36.76
N ARG A 635 92.53 70.52 -37.85
CA ARG A 635 91.53 69.73 -38.60
C ARG A 635 91.06 68.52 -37.79
N ILE A 636 91.98 67.79 -37.16
CA ILE A 636 91.67 66.62 -36.32
C ILE A 636 90.81 67.05 -35.12
N LYS A 637 91.21 68.11 -34.40
CA LYS A 637 90.44 68.67 -33.27
C LYS A 637 89.00 68.99 -33.68
N LYS A 638 88.81 69.71 -34.78
CA LYS A 638 87.46 70.04 -35.29
C LYS A 638 86.64 68.83 -35.71
N LYS A 639 87.27 67.75 -36.18
CA LYS A 639 86.58 66.49 -36.45
C LYS A 639 86.11 65.84 -35.15
N MET A 640 86.99 65.73 -34.15
CA MET A 640 86.66 65.14 -32.85
C MET A 640 85.59 65.96 -32.09
N GLU A 641 85.62 67.28 -32.18
CA GLU A 641 84.56 68.17 -31.66
C GLU A 641 83.20 67.91 -32.32
N GLY A 642 83.17 67.62 -33.63
CA GLY A 642 81.96 67.23 -34.35
C GLY A 642 81.49 65.81 -34.00
N ASP A 643 82.39 64.82 -34.06
CA ASP A 643 82.10 63.42 -33.74
C ASP A 643 81.53 63.29 -32.30
N LEU A 644 82.07 64.04 -31.34
CA LEU A 644 81.62 64.04 -29.94
C LEU A 644 80.24 64.70 -29.79
N ASN A 645 80.00 65.83 -30.45
CA ASN A 645 78.70 66.52 -30.43
C ASN A 645 77.58 65.66 -31.06
N ASP A 646 77.89 64.91 -32.12
CA ASP A 646 76.94 63.95 -32.70
C ASP A 646 76.65 62.77 -31.75
N MET A 647 77.64 62.29 -30.99
CA MET A 647 77.43 61.29 -29.94
C MET A 647 76.58 61.82 -28.77
N GLU A 648 76.78 63.07 -28.33
CA GLU A 648 75.92 63.69 -27.31
C GLU A 648 74.46 63.80 -27.77
N ILE A 649 74.22 64.14 -29.05
CA ILE A 649 72.88 64.19 -29.63
C ILE A 649 72.23 62.79 -29.65
N GLN A 650 72.96 61.75 -30.05
CA GLN A 650 72.46 60.37 -30.04
C GLN A 650 72.17 59.87 -28.62
N LEU A 651 73.07 60.12 -27.67
CA LEU A 651 72.89 59.77 -26.26
C LEU A 651 71.68 60.48 -25.66
N SER A 652 71.47 61.76 -25.98
CA SER A 652 70.31 62.55 -25.56
C SER A 652 68.99 61.98 -26.11
N GLN A 653 68.95 61.61 -27.39
CA GLN A 653 67.78 60.94 -27.99
C GLN A 653 67.50 59.57 -27.37
N SER A 654 68.52 58.74 -27.18
CA SER A 654 68.38 57.41 -26.59
C SER A 654 67.93 57.46 -25.13
N ASN A 655 68.47 58.39 -24.33
CA ASN A 655 68.02 58.63 -22.96
C ASN A 655 66.57 59.11 -22.89
N ARG A 656 66.15 59.96 -23.84
CA ARG A 656 64.76 60.40 -23.93
C ARG A 656 63.80 59.26 -24.26
N GLN A 657 64.14 58.41 -25.22
CA GLN A 657 63.35 57.22 -25.55
C GLN A 657 63.27 56.25 -24.36
N ALA A 658 64.37 56.03 -23.63
CA ALA A 658 64.38 55.21 -22.42
C ALA A 658 63.47 55.78 -21.31
N ALA A 659 63.45 57.11 -21.13
CA ALA A 659 62.57 57.77 -20.17
C ALA A 659 61.07 57.71 -20.58
N GLU A 660 60.77 57.87 -21.87
CA GLU A 660 59.41 57.74 -22.41
C GLU A 660 58.90 56.28 -22.30
N ALA A 661 59.77 55.29 -22.56
CA ALA A 661 59.48 53.87 -22.35
C ALA A 661 59.26 53.53 -20.86
N GLN A 662 60.11 54.01 -19.94
CA GLN A 662 59.90 53.83 -18.49
C GLN A 662 58.58 54.44 -18.02
N LYS A 663 58.14 55.56 -18.61
CA LYS A 663 56.85 56.17 -18.30
C LYS A 663 55.68 55.32 -18.78
N GLN A 664 55.76 54.74 -19.97
CA GLN A 664 54.75 53.79 -20.48
C GLN A 664 54.68 52.52 -19.61
N LEU A 665 55.83 51.95 -19.26
CA LEU A 665 55.92 50.74 -18.42
C LEU A 665 55.31 50.97 -17.04
N LYS A 666 55.55 52.14 -16.42
CA LYS A 666 54.86 52.54 -15.16
C LYS A 666 53.34 52.70 -15.33
N GLY A 667 52.86 53.16 -16.48
CA GLY A 667 51.43 53.24 -16.79
C GLY A 667 50.78 51.86 -16.88
N LEU A 668 51.39 50.94 -17.65
CA LEU A 668 50.95 49.56 -17.77
C LEU A 668 50.96 48.82 -16.42
N HIS A 669 52.01 49.02 -15.61
CA HIS A 669 52.10 48.44 -14.27
C HIS A 669 51.06 49.01 -13.29
N GLY A 670 50.60 50.24 -13.51
CA GLY A 670 49.42 50.79 -12.83
C GLY A 670 48.15 50.04 -13.22
N HIS A 671 47.83 49.96 -14.51
CA HIS A 671 46.62 49.27 -15.00
C HIS A 671 46.60 47.77 -14.66
N LEU A 672 47.75 47.09 -14.66
CA LEU A 672 47.87 45.70 -14.19
C LEU A 672 47.45 45.59 -12.71
N LYS A 673 47.92 46.51 -11.86
CA LYS A 673 47.61 46.54 -10.43
C LYS A 673 46.15 46.90 -10.15
N ASP A 674 45.59 47.85 -10.90
CA ASP A 674 44.16 48.20 -10.83
C ASP A 674 43.29 47.00 -11.23
N SER A 675 43.71 46.25 -12.26
CA SER A 675 43.03 45.03 -12.72
C SER A 675 43.14 43.89 -11.70
N GLN A 676 44.31 43.71 -11.06
CA GLN A 676 44.49 42.75 -9.97
C GLN A 676 43.61 43.07 -8.75
N LEU A 677 43.46 44.35 -8.39
CA LEU A 677 42.55 44.75 -7.31
C LEU A 677 41.09 44.40 -7.63
N HIS A 678 40.63 44.63 -8.85
CA HIS A 678 39.28 44.23 -9.27
C HIS A 678 39.11 42.70 -9.35
N LEU A 679 40.16 41.95 -9.68
CA LEU A 679 40.15 40.49 -9.61
C LEU A 679 40.06 40.00 -8.16
N ASP A 680 40.85 40.55 -7.24
CA ASP A 680 40.81 40.25 -5.79
C ASP A 680 39.43 40.56 -5.18
N GLU A 681 38.82 41.70 -5.54
CA GLU A 681 37.46 42.07 -5.14
C GLU A 681 36.43 41.05 -5.67
N SER A 682 36.55 40.67 -6.94
CA SER A 682 35.66 39.69 -7.59
C SER A 682 35.81 38.28 -6.99
N LEU A 683 37.02 37.87 -6.61
CA LEU A 683 37.30 36.60 -5.94
C LEU A 683 36.69 36.56 -4.54
N ARG A 684 36.85 37.64 -3.74
CA ARG A 684 36.20 37.74 -2.42
C ARG A 684 34.68 37.67 -2.51
N ALA A 685 34.08 38.43 -3.42
CA ALA A 685 32.62 38.37 -3.64
C ALA A 685 32.15 36.97 -4.10
N ASN A 686 33.00 36.22 -4.82
CA ASN A 686 32.73 34.83 -5.21
C ASN A 686 32.80 33.88 -4.00
N ASP A 687 33.78 34.04 -3.10
CA ASP A 687 33.90 33.25 -1.88
C ASP A 687 32.78 33.57 -0.86
N ASP A 688 32.39 34.84 -0.71
CA ASP A 688 31.20 35.26 0.05
C ASP A 688 29.94 34.56 -0.49
N LEU A 689 29.79 34.46 -1.82
CA LEU A 689 28.68 33.75 -2.45
C LEU A 689 28.73 32.23 -2.21
N LYS A 690 29.91 31.60 -2.23
CA LYS A 690 30.08 30.16 -1.88
C LYS A 690 29.67 29.89 -0.43
N GLU A 691 30.07 30.75 0.52
CA GLU A 691 29.66 30.58 1.92
C GLU A 691 28.14 30.73 2.08
N ASN A 692 27.53 31.70 1.40
CA ASN A 692 26.07 31.83 1.38
C ASN A 692 25.37 30.60 0.76
N ILE A 693 25.91 30.02 -0.32
CA ILE A 693 25.39 28.76 -0.91
C ILE A 693 25.49 27.62 0.12
N ALA A 694 26.64 27.43 0.77
CA ALA A 694 26.83 26.38 1.78
C ALA A 694 25.91 26.55 3.01
N ILE A 695 25.56 27.80 3.38
CA ILE A 695 24.55 28.09 4.41
C ILE A 695 23.14 27.71 3.94
N VAL A 696 22.79 27.99 2.68
CA VAL A 696 21.50 27.61 2.09
C VAL A 696 21.38 26.10 1.95
N GLU A 697 22.42 25.40 1.51
CA GLU A 697 22.47 23.93 1.42
C GLU A 697 22.26 23.28 2.79
N ARG A 698 22.97 23.73 3.84
CA ARG A 698 22.75 23.25 5.22
C ARG A 698 21.30 23.46 5.68
N ARG A 699 20.70 24.61 5.34
CA ARG A 699 19.31 24.91 5.69
C ARG A 699 18.31 24.04 4.91
N ASN A 700 18.60 23.74 3.65
CA ASN A 700 17.78 22.87 2.82
C ASN A 700 17.84 21.41 3.32
N ASN A 701 19.02 20.93 3.70
CA ASN A 701 19.20 19.60 4.30
C ASN A 701 18.47 19.45 5.64
N LEU A 702 18.41 20.51 6.46
CA LEU A 702 17.59 20.52 7.68
C LEU A 702 16.09 20.46 7.36
N LEU A 703 15.61 21.28 6.43
CA LEU A 703 14.20 21.25 6.00
C LEU A 703 13.80 19.91 5.36
N GLN A 704 14.71 19.26 4.63
CA GLN A 704 14.49 17.92 4.07
C GLN A 704 14.36 16.86 5.17
N ALA A 705 15.21 16.92 6.20
CA ALA A 705 15.12 16.03 7.36
C ALA A 705 13.80 16.22 8.14
N GLU A 706 13.37 17.47 8.37
CA GLU A 706 12.05 17.79 8.94
C GLU A 706 10.91 17.22 8.07
N LEU A 707 11.02 17.30 6.74
CA LEU A 707 10.05 16.76 5.79
C LEU A 707 9.95 15.23 5.86
N ASP A 708 11.07 14.53 5.98
CA ASP A 708 11.10 13.06 6.05
C ASP A 708 10.67 12.53 7.44
N GLU A 709 10.94 13.27 8.52
CA GLU A 709 10.38 12.98 9.84
C GLU A 709 8.84 13.16 9.86
N LEU A 710 8.33 14.23 9.23
CA LEU A 710 6.89 14.44 9.04
C LEU A 710 6.24 13.36 8.17
N ARG A 711 6.91 12.91 7.09
CA ARG A 711 6.45 11.76 6.27
C ARG A 711 6.35 10.49 7.10
N SER A 712 7.35 10.19 7.93
CA SER A 712 7.33 9.03 8.83
C SER A 712 6.16 9.08 9.82
N LEU A 713 5.83 10.26 10.36
CA LEU A 713 4.68 10.46 11.24
C LEU A 713 3.33 10.30 10.52
N VAL A 714 3.23 10.72 9.24
CA VAL A 714 2.05 10.48 8.40
C VAL A 714 1.89 8.99 8.11
N GLU A 715 2.94 8.28 7.69
CA GLU A 715 2.88 6.82 7.51
C GLU A 715 2.49 6.09 8.80
N GLN A 716 2.99 6.52 9.96
CA GLN A 716 2.62 5.93 11.25
C GLN A 716 1.14 6.15 11.58
N THR A 717 0.60 7.33 11.28
CA THR A 717 -0.82 7.63 11.52
C THR A 717 -1.74 6.95 10.51
N GLU A 718 -1.36 6.80 9.24
CA GLU A 718 -2.08 5.96 8.27
C GLU A 718 -2.14 4.48 8.70
N ARG A 719 -1.02 3.93 9.19
CA ARG A 719 -0.98 2.56 9.72
C ARG A 719 -1.89 2.41 10.94
N GLY A 720 -1.91 3.41 11.82
CA GLY A 720 -2.84 3.48 12.96
C GLY A 720 -4.32 3.57 12.54
N GLN A 721 -4.63 4.36 11.52
CA GLN A 721 -5.97 4.46 10.94
C GLN A 721 -6.43 3.11 10.37
N LYS A 722 -5.60 2.46 9.55
CA LYS A 722 -5.92 1.15 8.94
C LYS A 722 -6.16 0.05 9.99
N LEU A 723 -5.45 0.09 11.12
CA LEU A 723 -5.72 -0.79 12.26
C LEU A 723 -7.07 -0.50 12.92
N ALA A 724 -7.40 0.77 13.17
CA ALA A 724 -8.68 1.17 13.74
C ALA A 724 -9.88 0.88 12.81
N GLU A 725 -9.69 1.00 11.49
CA GLU A 725 -10.67 0.61 10.47
C GLU A 725 -10.91 -0.91 10.45
N GLN A 726 -9.86 -1.73 10.61
CA GLN A 726 -9.99 -3.18 10.75
C GLN A 726 -10.69 -3.56 12.07
N GLU A 727 -10.32 -2.96 13.20
CA GLU A 727 -11.02 -3.19 14.48
C GLU A 727 -12.51 -2.82 14.40
N LEU A 728 -12.85 -1.73 13.69
CA LEU A 728 -14.23 -1.33 13.43
C LEU A 728 -14.98 -2.32 12.53
N LEU A 729 -14.31 -2.91 11.54
CA LEU A 729 -14.86 -3.96 10.67
C LEU A 729 -15.16 -5.23 11.49
N ASP A 730 -14.17 -5.74 12.23
CA ASP A 730 -14.29 -6.93 13.08
C ASP A 730 -15.43 -6.79 14.12
N VAL A 731 -15.55 -5.61 14.73
CA VAL A 731 -16.66 -5.28 15.65
C VAL A 731 -17.99 -5.23 14.91
N SER A 732 -18.04 -4.69 13.69
CA SER A 732 -19.26 -4.61 12.87
C SER A 732 -19.75 -6.00 12.43
N GLU A 733 -18.86 -6.88 11.98
CA GLU A 733 -19.18 -8.27 11.67
C GLU A 733 -19.68 -9.01 12.91
N ARG A 734 -19.03 -8.81 14.07
CA ARG A 734 -19.47 -9.40 15.35
C ARG A 734 -20.85 -8.90 15.77
N VAL A 735 -21.18 -7.64 15.53
CA VAL A 735 -22.53 -7.08 15.76
C VAL A 735 -23.55 -7.69 14.80
N GLN A 736 -23.22 -7.87 13.52
CA GLN A 736 -24.11 -8.57 12.56
C GLN A 736 -24.35 -10.04 12.95
N LEU A 737 -23.30 -10.75 13.37
CA LEU A 737 -23.41 -12.12 13.87
C LEU A 737 -24.34 -12.19 15.09
N LEU A 738 -24.14 -11.33 16.09
CA LEU A 738 -25.01 -11.24 17.26
C LEU A 738 -26.44 -10.84 16.90
N HIS A 739 -26.65 -9.98 15.90
CA HIS A 739 -27.98 -9.62 15.41
C HIS A 739 -28.70 -10.81 14.73
N SER A 740 -27.99 -11.59 13.91
CA SER A 740 -28.53 -12.80 13.30
C SER A 740 -28.86 -13.88 14.33
N GLN A 741 -28.01 -14.08 15.34
CA GLN A 741 -28.23 -15.00 16.45
C GLN A 741 -29.45 -14.57 17.29
N ASN A 742 -29.55 -13.30 17.67
CA ASN A 742 -30.72 -12.78 18.38
C ASN A 742 -32.02 -12.93 17.56
N THR A 743 -31.96 -12.71 16.24
CA THR A 743 -33.12 -12.90 15.36
C THR A 743 -33.55 -14.37 15.30
N SER A 744 -32.59 -15.31 15.22
CA SER A 744 -32.85 -16.75 15.29
C SER A 744 -33.47 -17.16 16.63
N LEU A 745 -32.90 -16.70 17.75
CA LEU A 745 -33.42 -16.94 19.09
C LEU A 745 -34.82 -16.35 19.31
N LEU A 746 -35.10 -15.17 18.74
CA LEU A 746 -36.42 -14.53 18.83
C LEU A 746 -37.47 -15.31 18.01
N ASN A 747 -37.10 -15.84 16.84
CA ASN A 747 -37.97 -16.72 16.07
C ASN A 747 -38.19 -18.08 16.77
N GLN A 748 -37.14 -18.65 17.38
CA GLN A 748 -37.27 -19.86 18.20
C GLN A 748 -38.14 -19.64 19.43
N LYS A 749 -38.01 -18.48 20.10
CA LYS A 749 -38.87 -18.05 21.21
C LYS A 749 -40.33 -17.94 20.75
N LYS A 750 -40.62 -17.25 19.64
CA LYS A 750 -41.97 -17.15 19.06
C LYS A 750 -42.56 -18.53 18.76
N LYS A 751 -41.76 -19.47 18.24
CA LYS A 751 -42.21 -20.85 18.03
C LYS A 751 -42.56 -21.52 19.36
N LEU A 752 -41.67 -21.47 20.36
CA LEU A 752 -41.92 -22.06 21.68
C LEU A 752 -43.13 -21.43 22.40
N GLU A 753 -43.40 -20.14 22.19
CA GLU A 753 -44.62 -19.47 22.68
C GLU A 753 -45.87 -20.02 21.99
N GLY A 754 -45.82 -20.28 20.67
CA GLY A 754 -46.88 -20.98 19.94
C GLY A 754 -47.07 -22.43 20.39
N ASP A 755 -45.98 -23.21 20.49
CA ASP A 755 -45.98 -24.59 20.98
C ASP A 755 -46.56 -24.65 22.42
N THR A 756 -46.23 -23.67 23.28
CA THR A 756 -46.80 -23.53 24.64
C THR A 756 -48.28 -23.21 24.62
N SER A 757 -48.74 -22.31 23.73
CA SER A 757 -50.17 -22.00 23.59
C SER A 757 -50.97 -23.19 23.06
N GLN A 758 -50.39 -24.00 22.17
CA GLN A 758 -51.02 -25.24 21.70
C GLN A 758 -51.14 -26.25 22.85
N LEU A 759 -50.05 -26.50 23.60
CA LEU A 759 -50.07 -27.40 24.75
C LEU A 759 -51.04 -26.92 25.85
N GLN A 760 -51.20 -25.61 26.04
CA GLN A 760 -52.22 -25.08 26.96
C GLN A 760 -53.65 -25.41 26.47
N ASN A 761 -53.94 -25.23 25.18
CA ASN A 761 -55.23 -25.61 24.61
C ASN A 761 -55.50 -27.12 24.76
N GLU A 762 -54.51 -27.97 24.44
CA GLU A 762 -54.61 -29.44 24.61
C GLU A 762 -54.86 -29.84 26.07
N VAL A 763 -54.25 -29.14 27.04
CA VAL A 763 -54.51 -29.34 28.48
C VAL A 763 -55.92 -28.86 28.87
N GLU A 764 -56.40 -27.74 28.34
CA GLU A 764 -57.76 -27.25 28.61
C GLU A 764 -58.83 -28.18 28.02
N GLU A 765 -58.61 -28.73 26.82
CA GLU A 765 -59.44 -29.77 26.21
C GLU A 765 -59.43 -31.06 27.03
N ALA A 766 -58.25 -31.57 27.42
CA ALA A 766 -58.13 -32.76 28.26
C ALA A 766 -58.79 -32.59 29.64
N VAL A 767 -58.73 -31.40 30.25
CA VAL A 767 -59.47 -31.06 31.48
C VAL A 767 -60.98 -31.04 31.24
N GLY A 768 -61.43 -30.56 30.07
CA GLY A 768 -62.82 -30.65 29.62
C GLY A 768 -63.30 -32.09 29.47
N GLU A 769 -62.54 -32.95 28.78
CA GLU A 769 -62.83 -34.39 28.67
C GLU A 769 -62.87 -35.09 30.02
N CYS A 770 -61.93 -34.77 30.92
CA CYS A 770 -61.87 -35.36 32.25
C CYS A 770 -63.12 -35.00 33.09
N ARG A 771 -63.60 -33.74 33.02
CA ARG A 771 -64.87 -33.32 33.62
C ARG A 771 -66.08 -34.05 33.01
N ASN A 772 -66.12 -34.16 31.68
CA ASN A 772 -67.18 -34.90 30.98
C ASN A 772 -67.19 -36.41 31.34
N ALA A 773 -66.03 -37.00 31.58
CA ALA A 773 -65.89 -38.36 32.09
C ALA A 773 -66.32 -38.47 33.56
N GLU A 774 -66.00 -37.49 34.39
CA GLU A 774 -66.42 -37.43 35.79
C GLU A 774 -67.95 -37.30 35.94
N GLU A 775 -68.62 -36.50 35.11
CA GLU A 775 -70.08 -36.43 35.07
C GLU A 775 -70.72 -37.76 34.62
N LYS A 776 -70.17 -38.40 33.57
CA LYS A 776 -70.61 -39.73 33.15
C LYS A 776 -70.43 -40.78 34.27
N ALA A 777 -69.33 -40.73 35.00
CA ALA A 777 -69.09 -41.60 36.15
C ALA A 777 -70.06 -41.32 37.30
N LYS A 778 -70.29 -40.06 37.66
CA LYS A 778 -71.30 -39.64 38.66
C LYS A 778 -72.70 -40.11 38.31
N LYS A 779 -73.07 -40.04 37.03
CA LYS A 779 -74.35 -40.57 36.52
C LYS A 779 -74.42 -42.09 36.63
N ALA A 780 -73.41 -42.82 36.17
CA ALA A 780 -73.35 -44.27 36.31
C ALA A 780 -73.41 -44.73 37.79
N ILE A 781 -72.82 -43.97 38.72
CA ILE A 781 -72.90 -44.22 40.17
C ILE A 781 -74.33 -44.00 40.71
N THR A 782 -75.07 -43.00 40.20
CA THR A 782 -76.46 -42.77 40.60
C THR A 782 -77.42 -43.82 40.00
N ASP A 783 -77.23 -44.18 38.73
CA ASP A 783 -77.97 -45.27 38.07
C ASP A 783 -77.74 -46.62 38.78
N ALA A 784 -76.49 -46.91 39.19
CA ALA A 784 -76.15 -48.11 39.96
C ALA A 784 -76.74 -48.10 41.38
N ALA A 785 -76.80 -46.94 42.05
CA ALA A 785 -77.46 -46.80 43.34
C ALA A 785 -78.97 -47.04 43.25
N MET A 786 -79.63 -46.56 42.19
CA MET A 786 -81.04 -46.84 41.92
C MET A 786 -81.28 -48.33 41.69
N MET A 787 -80.50 -48.98 40.82
CA MET A 787 -80.60 -50.42 40.58
C MET A 787 -80.36 -51.26 41.84
N ALA A 788 -79.46 -50.83 42.73
CA ALA A 788 -79.26 -51.49 44.03
C ALA A 788 -80.48 -51.34 44.96
N GLU A 789 -81.19 -50.22 44.91
CA GLU A 789 -82.41 -50.00 45.70
C GLU A 789 -83.63 -50.75 45.12
N GLU A 790 -83.72 -50.90 43.80
CA GLU A 790 -84.68 -51.76 43.13
C GLU A 790 -84.44 -53.24 43.43
N LEU A 791 -83.19 -53.71 43.33
CA LEU A 791 -82.80 -55.07 43.70
C LEU A 791 -83.12 -55.37 45.18
N LYS A 792 -82.98 -54.37 46.07
CA LYS A 792 -83.36 -54.50 47.49
C LYS A 792 -84.88 -54.65 47.66
N LYS A 793 -85.69 -53.84 46.96
CA LYS A 793 -87.15 -53.99 46.94
C LYS A 793 -87.55 -55.40 46.48
N GLU A 794 -86.88 -55.93 45.47
CA GLU A 794 -87.17 -57.28 44.95
C GLU A 794 -86.64 -58.43 45.84
N GLN A 795 -85.60 -58.18 46.64
CA GLN A 795 -85.23 -59.08 47.74
C GLN A 795 -86.28 -59.08 48.86
N ASP A 796 -86.85 -57.93 49.21
CA ASP A 796 -87.91 -57.82 50.23
C ASP A 796 -89.23 -58.49 49.78
N THR A 797 -89.64 -58.35 48.51
CA THR A 797 -90.79 -59.07 47.93
C THR A 797 -90.54 -60.59 47.88
N SER A 798 -89.37 -61.02 47.43
CA SER A 798 -88.97 -62.44 47.41
C SER A 798 -88.94 -63.05 48.82
N ALA A 799 -88.36 -62.35 49.80
CA ALA A 799 -88.34 -62.77 51.19
C ALA A 799 -89.74 -62.79 51.84
N HIS A 800 -90.69 -61.97 51.36
CA HIS A 800 -92.09 -62.06 51.75
C HIS A 800 -92.77 -63.32 51.15
N LEU A 801 -92.55 -63.60 49.86
CA LEU A 801 -93.08 -64.80 49.20
C LEU A 801 -92.54 -66.10 49.83
N GLU A 802 -91.26 -66.15 50.21
CA GLU A 802 -90.68 -67.33 50.87
C GLU A 802 -91.26 -67.57 52.29
N ARG A 803 -91.55 -66.50 53.04
CA ARG A 803 -92.31 -66.59 54.31
C ARG A 803 -93.73 -67.11 54.08
N MET A 804 -94.41 -66.65 53.03
CA MET A 804 -95.75 -67.11 52.65
C MET A 804 -95.73 -68.60 52.24
N LYS A 805 -94.69 -69.05 51.52
CA LYS A 805 -94.46 -70.46 51.16
C LYS A 805 -94.29 -71.35 52.40
N LYS A 806 -93.46 -70.96 53.37
CA LYS A 806 -93.26 -71.73 54.62
C LYS A 806 -94.55 -71.90 55.42
N ASN A 807 -95.43 -70.90 55.44
CA ASN A 807 -96.76 -71.02 56.08
C ASN A 807 -97.68 -72.01 55.34
N MET A 808 -97.64 -72.03 53.99
CA MET A 808 -98.37 -73.02 53.18
C MET A 808 -97.84 -74.45 53.41
N GLU A 809 -96.52 -74.64 53.45
CA GLU A 809 -95.88 -75.93 53.74
C GLU A 809 -96.24 -76.49 55.12
N GLN A 810 -96.33 -75.62 56.14
CA GLN A 810 -96.80 -76.01 57.48
C GLN A 810 -98.27 -76.43 57.47
N THR A 811 -99.12 -75.71 56.72
CA THR A 811 -100.55 -76.03 56.57
C THR A 811 -100.77 -77.39 55.90
N ILE A 812 -99.93 -77.76 54.93
CA ILE A 812 -99.97 -79.07 54.25
C ILE A 812 -99.64 -80.22 55.22
N LYS A 813 -98.64 -80.05 56.11
CA LYS A 813 -98.27 -81.06 57.10
C LYS A 813 -99.40 -81.37 58.09
N ASP A 814 -100.11 -80.35 58.56
CA ASP A 814 -101.24 -80.54 59.49
C ASP A 814 -102.44 -81.24 58.81
N LEU A 815 -102.60 -81.09 57.49
CA LEU A 815 -103.59 -81.85 56.70
C LEU A 815 -103.15 -83.31 56.50
N GLN A 816 -101.86 -83.58 56.26
CA GLN A 816 -101.34 -84.94 56.15
C GLN A 816 -101.50 -85.74 57.46
N HIS A 817 -101.18 -85.15 58.62
CA HIS A 817 -101.39 -85.82 59.92
C HIS A 817 -102.87 -86.09 60.27
N ARG A 818 -103.81 -85.39 59.63
CA ARG A 818 -105.25 -85.70 59.73
C ARG A 818 -105.67 -86.87 58.83
N LEU A 819 -104.99 -87.08 57.71
CA LEU A 819 -105.23 -88.21 56.80
C LEU A 819 -104.80 -89.54 57.44
N ASP A 820 -103.57 -89.62 57.97
CA ASP A 820 -103.03 -90.83 58.62
C ASP A 820 -103.94 -91.36 59.75
N LYS A 821 -104.58 -90.44 60.49
CA LYS A 821 -105.54 -90.77 61.56
C LYS A 821 -106.86 -91.34 61.07
N ALA A 822 -107.29 -91.02 59.85
CA ALA A 822 -108.49 -91.60 59.25
C ALA A 822 -108.22 -93.05 58.80
N GLU A 823 -107.09 -93.31 58.16
CA GLU A 823 -106.75 -94.63 57.61
C GLU A 823 -106.61 -95.72 58.69
N GLN A 824 -105.98 -95.40 59.83
CA GLN A 824 -105.85 -96.36 60.94
C GLN A 824 -107.19 -96.82 61.54
N ILE A 825 -108.26 -96.03 61.41
CA ILE A 825 -109.59 -96.37 61.92
C ILE A 825 -110.28 -97.35 60.96
N ALA A 826 -110.18 -97.13 59.64
CA ALA A 826 -110.77 -98.01 58.63
C ALA A 826 -110.19 -99.44 58.69
N MET A 827 -108.88 -99.57 58.84
CA MET A 827 -108.16 -100.86 58.80
C MET A 827 -108.54 -101.87 59.90
N LYS A 828 -109.17 -101.42 61.00
CA LYS A 828 -109.63 -102.31 62.09
C LYS A 828 -111.04 -102.89 61.88
N GLY A 829 -111.86 -102.31 60.98
CA GLY A 829 -113.20 -102.79 60.70
C GLY A 829 -113.25 -104.03 59.79
N GLY A 830 -112.55 -103.98 58.66
CA GLY A 830 -112.74 -104.95 57.57
C GLY A 830 -112.50 -106.43 57.93
N LYS A 831 -111.51 -106.73 58.78
CA LYS A 831 -111.07 -108.12 59.06
C LYS A 831 -112.14 -109.02 59.70
N LYS A 832 -113.16 -108.47 60.38
CA LYS A 832 -114.26 -109.29 60.94
C LYS A 832 -115.39 -109.60 59.95
N GLN A 833 -115.49 -108.85 58.84
CA GLN A 833 -116.52 -109.09 57.83
C GLN A 833 -116.12 -110.26 56.91
N VAL A 834 -114.84 -110.33 56.55
CA VAL A 834 -114.29 -111.29 55.57
C VAL A 834 -114.44 -112.76 56.02
N GLN A 835 -114.03 -113.09 57.25
CA GLN A 835 -114.14 -114.46 57.79
C GLN A 835 -115.57 -115.02 57.83
N LYS A 836 -116.59 -114.15 57.78
CA LYS A 836 -118.00 -114.54 57.78
C LYS A 836 -118.58 -114.72 56.37
N LEU A 837 -117.84 -114.31 55.34
CA LEU A 837 -118.15 -114.54 53.93
C LEU A 837 -117.38 -115.76 53.40
N GLU A 838 -116.12 -115.95 53.83
CA GLU A 838 -115.27 -117.10 53.43
C GLU A 838 -115.90 -118.48 53.74
N SER A 839 -116.63 -118.62 54.86
CA SER A 839 -117.37 -119.84 55.17
C SER A 839 -118.59 -120.06 54.26
N ARG A 840 -119.23 -118.96 53.84
CA ARG A 840 -120.42 -118.98 52.98
C ARG A 840 -120.09 -119.27 51.52
N VAL A 841 -118.89 -118.89 51.09
CA VAL A 841 -118.36 -119.18 49.75
C VAL A 841 -118.16 -120.69 49.56
N ARG A 842 -117.53 -121.40 50.52
CA ARG A 842 -117.27 -122.85 50.40
C ARG A 842 -118.53 -123.73 50.32
N GLU A 843 -119.61 -123.32 51.00
CA GLU A 843 -120.92 -123.99 50.88
C GLU A 843 -121.44 -123.87 49.43
N LEU A 844 -121.41 -122.65 48.87
CA LEU A 844 -121.90 -122.36 47.52
C LEU A 844 -121.02 -122.93 46.41
N GLU A 845 -119.69 -122.98 46.59
CA GLU A 845 -118.76 -123.63 45.65
C GLU A 845 -119.10 -125.12 45.46
N THR A 846 -119.53 -125.79 46.53
CA THR A 846 -119.88 -127.22 46.49
C THR A 846 -121.19 -127.49 45.74
N GLU A 847 -122.15 -126.56 45.77
CA GLU A 847 -123.38 -126.66 44.96
C GLU A 847 -123.13 -126.33 43.47
N VAL A 848 -122.21 -125.42 43.17
CA VAL A 848 -121.83 -125.05 41.80
C VAL A 848 -121.15 -126.20 41.04
N GLU A 849 -120.30 -127.00 41.69
CA GLU A 849 -119.68 -128.18 41.05
C GLU A 849 -120.72 -129.23 40.60
N MET A 850 -121.83 -129.38 41.34
CA MET A 850 -122.87 -130.34 40.96
C MET A 850 -123.63 -129.90 39.70
N GLU A 851 -123.95 -128.60 39.57
CA GLU A 851 -124.76 -128.13 38.44
C GLU A 851 -123.94 -127.83 37.17
N GLN A 852 -122.63 -127.58 37.31
CA GLN A 852 -121.70 -127.62 36.17
C GLN A 852 -121.69 -129.00 35.49
N ARG A 853 -121.90 -130.10 36.23
CA ARG A 853 -121.97 -131.45 35.64
C ARG A 853 -123.25 -131.68 34.82
N LYS A 854 -124.41 -131.10 35.17
CA LYS A 854 -125.64 -131.24 34.37
C LYS A 854 -125.68 -130.33 33.13
N ALA A 855 -125.20 -129.10 33.24
CA ALA A 855 -125.22 -128.14 32.12
C ALA A 855 -124.35 -128.59 30.93
N SER A 856 -123.25 -129.30 31.21
CA SER A 856 -122.30 -129.83 30.23
C SER A 856 -122.93 -130.66 29.10
N ASP A 857 -123.96 -131.47 29.42
CA ASP A 857 -124.53 -132.41 28.45
C ASP A 857 -125.66 -131.82 27.58
N SER A 858 -126.35 -130.78 28.05
CA SER A 858 -127.40 -130.12 27.25
C SER A 858 -126.83 -129.23 26.13
N VAL A 859 -125.71 -128.53 26.39
CA VAL A 859 -125.10 -127.58 25.44
C VAL A 859 -124.49 -128.26 24.21
N LYS A 860 -124.20 -129.57 24.29
CA LYS A 860 -123.67 -130.39 23.17
C LYS A 860 -124.70 -130.60 22.04
N GLY A 861 -126.00 -130.46 22.31
CA GLY A 861 -127.05 -130.65 21.31
C GLY A 861 -127.24 -129.48 20.34
N ILE A 862 -127.33 -128.25 20.86
CA ILE A 862 -127.81 -127.07 20.11
C ILE A 862 -126.80 -126.61 19.04
N ARG A 863 -125.50 -126.59 19.37
CA ARG A 863 -124.43 -126.08 18.48
C ARG A 863 -124.17 -126.92 17.22
N LYS A 864 -124.88 -128.04 17.01
CA LYS A 864 -124.89 -128.78 15.73
C LYS A 864 -125.89 -128.23 14.71
N TYR A 865 -126.94 -127.51 15.12
CA TYR A 865 -128.04 -127.15 14.22
C TYR A 865 -127.97 -125.72 13.66
N GLU A 866 -127.37 -124.76 14.38
CA GLU A 866 -127.31 -123.37 13.89
C GLU A 866 -126.38 -123.18 12.67
N ARG A 867 -125.41 -124.07 12.44
CA ARG A 867 -124.66 -124.13 11.18
C ARG A 867 -125.49 -124.56 9.96
N ARG A 868 -126.75 -124.95 10.17
CA ARG A 868 -127.67 -125.44 9.14
C ARG A 868 -128.82 -124.45 8.82
N ILE A 869 -128.80 -123.24 9.40
CA ILE A 869 -129.79 -122.18 9.15
C ILE A 869 -129.07 -120.85 8.83
N LYS A 870 -128.09 -120.93 7.92
CA LYS A 870 -127.63 -119.81 7.08
C LYS A 870 -127.73 -120.11 5.58
N GLU A 871 -128.28 -121.28 5.25
CA GLU A 871 -128.63 -121.74 3.91
C GLU A 871 -130.09 -122.21 3.99
N LEU A 872 -130.88 -121.96 2.93
CA LEU A 872 -132.35 -122.01 2.90
C LEU A 872 -133.00 -120.92 3.78
N THR A 873 -133.50 -119.81 3.24
CA THR A 873 -134.70 -119.62 2.39
C THR A 873 -136.00 -120.17 3.01
N TYR A 874 -136.85 -119.29 3.56
CA TYR A 874 -138.15 -118.88 2.98
C TYR A 874 -138.88 -117.90 3.94
N GLN A 875 -139.83 -117.12 3.39
CA GLN A 875 -140.80 -116.22 4.05
C GLN A 875 -140.29 -115.13 5.05
N ASP A 876 -140.47 -113.80 4.86
CA ASP A 876 -141.67 -112.99 4.50
C ASP A 876 -142.36 -112.35 5.73
N LEU A 877 -141.65 -111.46 6.44
CA LEU A 877 -142.19 -110.42 7.35
C LEU A 877 -141.04 -109.52 7.91
N VAL A 878 -140.44 -108.55 7.22
CA VAL A 878 -140.92 -107.52 6.27
C VAL A 878 -141.77 -106.41 6.93
N ASP A 879 -142.92 -106.72 7.55
CA ASP A 879 -143.90 -105.68 7.91
C ASP A 879 -143.56 -104.73 9.09
N LYS A 880 -142.62 -105.08 9.97
CA LYS A 880 -142.43 -104.33 11.25
C LYS A 880 -141.10 -103.61 11.44
N LEU A 881 -140.46 -103.25 10.33
CA LEU A 881 -139.30 -102.34 10.31
C LEU A 881 -139.70 -100.84 10.47
N GLN A 882 -140.95 -100.47 10.18
CA GLN A 882 -141.23 -99.15 9.60
C GLN A 882 -141.49 -97.96 10.55
N LEU A 883 -141.69 -98.15 11.87
CA LEU A 883 -142.11 -97.05 12.77
C LEU A 883 -141.04 -96.52 13.74
N LYS A 884 -140.22 -97.37 14.39
CA LYS A 884 -139.21 -96.89 15.37
C LYS A 884 -137.84 -96.55 14.79
N VAL A 885 -137.50 -97.06 13.61
CA VAL A 885 -136.24 -96.69 12.92
C VAL A 885 -136.32 -95.28 12.32
N LYS A 886 -137.52 -94.80 11.94
CA LYS A 886 -137.71 -93.49 11.31
C LYS A 886 -137.44 -92.27 12.21
N SER A 887 -137.53 -92.39 13.53
CA SER A 887 -137.29 -91.25 14.44
C SER A 887 -135.82 -91.04 14.78
N TYR A 888 -135.05 -92.10 14.98
CA TYR A 888 -133.64 -92.01 15.39
C TYR A 888 -132.65 -91.86 14.23
N LYS A 889 -133.06 -92.14 12.98
CA LYS A 889 -132.19 -91.94 11.81
C LYS A 889 -132.00 -90.45 11.49
N ARG A 890 -133.10 -89.68 11.49
CA ARG A 890 -133.13 -88.28 11.04
C ARG A 890 -132.21 -87.35 11.83
N THR A 891 -132.17 -87.49 13.16
CA THR A 891 -131.30 -86.69 14.05
C THR A 891 -129.84 -87.16 14.07
N ALA A 892 -129.51 -88.28 13.44
CA ALA A 892 -128.13 -88.70 13.20
C ALA A 892 -127.64 -88.19 11.84
N GLU A 893 -128.48 -88.33 10.80
CA GLU A 893 -128.21 -87.87 9.44
C GLU A 893 -127.90 -86.37 9.39
N GLU A 894 -128.68 -85.53 10.07
CA GLU A 894 -128.47 -84.06 10.13
C GLU A 894 -127.16 -83.65 10.83
N ALA A 895 -126.57 -84.51 11.68
CA ALA A 895 -125.26 -84.26 12.32
C ALA A 895 -124.08 -84.81 11.49
N GLU A 896 -124.30 -85.91 10.76
CA GLU A 896 -123.31 -86.57 9.91
C GLU A 896 -123.05 -85.78 8.61
N GLU A 897 -124.06 -85.10 8.07
CA GLU A 897 -123.96 -84.28 6.86
C GLU A 897 -123.07 -83.04 7.08
N GLN A 898 -123.20 -82.36 8.23
CA GLN A 898 -122.37 -81.21 8.61
C GLN A 898 -120.89 -81.59 8.81
N ALA A 899 -120.62 -82.77 9.37
CA ALA A 899 -119.26 -83.27 9.60
C ALA A 899 -118.56 -83.68 8.30
N ASN A 900 -119.24 -84.42 7.42
CA ASN A 900 -118.66 -84.89 6.17
C ASN A 900 -118.37 -83.76 5.15
N SER A 901 -119.16 -82.68 5.16
CA SER A 901 -118.97 -81.52 4.29
C SER A 901 -117.59 -80.86 4.45
N ASN A 902 -117.12 -80.72 5.69
CA ASN A 902 -115.81 -80.12 5.98
C ASN A 902 -114.65 -81.11 5.80
N LEU A 903 -114.83 -82.38 6.22
CA LEU A 903 -113.79 -83.41 6.09
C LEU A 903 -113.43 -83.71 4.62
N THR A 904 -114.42 -83.64 3.72
CA THR A 904 -114.24 -83.87 2.28
C THR A 904 -113.46 -82.74 1.61
N LYS A 905 -113.63 -81.49 2.04
CA LYS A 905 -112.91 -80.32 1.49
C LYS A 905 -111.43 -80.33 1.87
N PHE A 906 -111.11 -80.62 3.13
CA PHE A 906 -109.70 -80.65 3.56
C PHE A 906 -108.95 -81.85 2.94
N ARG A 907 -109.59 -83.03 2.85
CA ARG A 907 -109.00 -84.19 2.16
C ARG A 907 -108.79 -83.97 0.66
N LYS A 908 -109.60 -83.15 0.00
CA LYS A 908 -109.34 -82.72 -1.38
C LYS A 908 -108.12 -81.81 -1.47
N LEU A 909 -108.08 -80.71 -0.70
CA LEU A 909 -106.95 -79.77 -0.74
C LEU A 909 -105.61 -80.41 -0.39
N GLN A 910 -105.60 -81.44 0.46
CA GLN A 910 -104.39 -82.18 0.78
C GLN A 910 -103.98 -83.15 -0.34
N HIS A 911 -104.93 -83.88 -0.94
CA HIS A 911 -104.66 -84.77 -2.08
C HIS A 911 -104.30 -83.99 -3.37
N GLU A 912 -104.82 -82.76 -3.53
CA GLU A 912 -104.47 -81.84 -4.62
C GLU A 912 -103.08 -81.20 -4.44
N LEU A 913 -102.52 -81.21 -3.23
CA LEU A 913 -101.13 -80.84 -2.94
C LEU A 913 -100.19 -82.02 -3.22
N ASP A 914 -100.49 -83.20 -2.67
CA ASP A 914 -99.70 -84.42 -2.88
C ASP A 914 -99.62 -84.79 -4.39
N GLU A 915 -100.73 -84.67 -5.13
CA GLU A 915 -100.73 -84.84 -6.59
C GLU A 915 -99.99 -83.73 -7.36
N ALA A 916 -99.80 -82.54 -6.78
CA ALA A 916 -99.09 -81.44 -7.43
C ALA A 916 -97.57 -81.60 -7.32
N GLU A 917 -97.07 -82.11 -6.20
CA GLU A 917 -95.66 -82.45 -6.02
C GLU A 917 -95.29 -83.69 -6.86
N GLU A 918 -96.12 -84.74 -6.87
CA GLU A 918 -95.95 -85.85 -7.84
C GLU A 918 -96.05 -85.37 -9.30
N ARG A 919 -96.78 -84.30 -9.62
CA ARG A 919 -96.84 -83.71 -10.98
C ARG A 919 -95.68 -82.77 -11.31
N ALA A 920 -94.88 -82.34 -10.34
CA ALA A 920 -93.62 -81.64 -10.59
C ALA A 920 -92.50 -82.66 -10.89
N ASP A 921 -92.41 -83.72 -10.07
CA ASP A 921 -91.44 -84.81 -10.25
C ASP A 921 -91.79 -85.70 -11.46
N ILE A 922 -93.08 -85.84 -11.82
CA ILE A 922 -93.48 -86.43 -13.11
C ILE A 922 -93.11 -85.48 -14.25
N ALA A 923 -91.93 -85.79 -14.78
CA ALA A 923 -91.55 -85.56 -16.16
C ALA A 923 -91.24 -84.10 -16.54
N GLU A 924 -90.28 -83.53 -15.82
CA GLU A 924 -89.15 -82.86 -16.50
C GLU A 924 -88.61 -83.72 -17.68
N SER A 925 -88.71 -85.06 -17.60
CA SER A 925 -88.54 -86.01 -18.73
C SER A 925 -89.56 -85.89 -19.88
N GLN A 926 -90.46 -84.89 -19.88
CA GLN A 926 -91.20 -84.46 -21.08
C GLN A 926 -90.78 -83.07 -21.60
N VAL A 927 -89.75 -82.46 -21.02
CA VAL A 927 -88.86 -81.54 -21.78
C VAL A 927 -88.20 -82.28 -22.95
N ASP A 928 -88.00 -83.60 -22.85
CA ASP A 928 -87.63 -84.48 -23.98
C ASP A 928 -88.72 -84.57 -25.08
N LYS A 929 -89.95 -84.07 -24.82
CA LYS A 929 -91.00 -83.81 -25.82
C LYS A 929 -91.18 -82.33 -26.18
N MET A 930 -90.10 -81.57 -26.02
CA MET A 930 -89.51 -80.79 -27.12
C MET A 930 -90.27 -80.90 -28.47
N ARG A 931 -90.59 -79.73 -29.05
CA ARG A 931 -90.86 -79.52 -30.50
C ARG A 931 -92.25 -79.91 -31.06
N ALA A 932 -93.24 -80.24 -30.21
CA ALA A 932 -94.58 -80.67 -30.65
C ALA A 932 -95.71 -79.60 -30.64
N LYS A 933 -95.43 -78.37 -31.10
CA LYS A 933 -96.36 -77.39 -31.72
C LYS A 933 -97.69 -76.96 -31.02
N SER A 934 -97.69 -75.68 -30.59
CA SER A 934 -98.66 -74.62 -30.97
C SER A 934 -100.10 -74.52 -30.36
N CYS A 935 -100.42 -73.28 -29.91
CA CYS A 935 -101.74 -72.62 -29.90
C CYS A 935 -102.84 -73.12 -28.92
N ASP A 936 -103.73 -72.29 -28.32
CA ASP A 936 -103.84 -70.82 -28.26
C ASP A 936 -104.69 -70.33 -27.04
N ALA A 937 -104.81 -69.00 -26.85
CA ALA A 937 -105.77 -68.16 -26.06
C ALA A 937 -106.71 -68.77 -24.97
N GLY A 938 -107.03 -68.14 -23.81
CA GLY A 938 -106.79 -66.79 -23.27
C GLY A 938 -107.97 -65.81 -23.50
N GLY A 939 -108.51 -65.02 -22.54
CA GLY A 939 -108.28 -64.78 -21.10
C GLY A 939 -109.04 -63.50 -20.62
N LYS A 940 -108.90 -63.07 -19.34
CA LYS A 940 -109.40 -61.83 -18.62
C LYS A 940 -110.37 -62.11 -17.43
N LYS A 941 -110.07 -61.65 -16.20
CA LYS A 941 -110.49 -60.41 -15.44
C LYS A 941 -111.85 -60.53 -14.70
N GLY A 942 -112.05 -59.98 -13.49
CA GLY A 942 -111.14 -59.32 -12.52
C GLY A 942 -111.80 -58.15 -11.74
N HIS A 943 -111.26 -57.79 -10.56
CA HIS A 943 -111.57 -56.61 -9.71
C HIS A 943 -112.97 -56.55 -9.03
N ASP A 944 -113.24 -55.77 -7.96
CA ASP A 944 -112.50 -55.23 -6.78
C ASP A 944 -113.58 -54.72 -5.77
N GLU A 945 -113.19 -54.16 -4.61
CA GLU A 945 -114.04 -53.50 -3.56
C GLU A 945 -114.93 -54.49 -2.75
N GLU A 946 -114.96 -54.50 -1.40
CA GLU A 946 -114.46 -53.61 -0.33
C GLU A 946 -113.41 -54.27 0.60
#